data_AF-A0A953YYG6-F1
#
_entry.id   AF-A0A953YYG6-F1
#
_cell.length_a   1.000
_cell.length_b   1.000
_cell.length_c   1.000
_cell.angle_alpha   90.00
_cell.angle_beta   90.00
_cell.angle_gamma   90.00
#
_symmetry.space_group_name_H-M   'P 1'
#
loop_
_entity.id
_entity.type
_entity.pdbx_description
1 polymer ?
#
loop_
_entity_poly.entity_id
_entity_poly.type
_entity_poly.pdbx_seq_one_letter_code
_entity_poly.pdbx_strand_id
1 'polypeptide(L)'
;LPLNRGEPVEQIHNALRFRVKPMLLILDNFEQVAPLAAECLPIWLRDTPQVTFVATSREPLHIEGEKAFPLSPLDANDYFNGVALFFDRAREVKRDIVEDNATREAVLQIVRELDGIPLAIELAAARCKILSPQKIVERMPRRFDLLQTRRRDASARQATLRGAIDWSWDLLEPYEQLALAQCSVFRGGFFLEAAEAVIDLSAYDDAPFEIDVIEALCEKSLLQSNSRTGVDGEVRYRLLESVREYAGERMIAFDRREGSETEASFSVSALRQRHAEFYRDYCRHWGDLLNSTDAVEAYERLVLEYENVFAVDDAFHESDPTLCAAVMVCVSLPVHRTGPLVPYMERLKRARQNRGALRDALQGELNRVLAKTSMNGGDLELASEAADDAVSICNELAKESDEPKAKRKLANAYRERAIIHGHCGRLDPCREDYRICKELAEACGDKPALAAYYGSYATLLRYYDGKTMDAIECYRKASAIYRSESNLQNLAMMNVQLGVCLGQASEYDEAKEKLAEATEYYRIQNDPLGIGMTIGVLGLIELRMGNQHEAETCFAQALDLARRIGNVNSISVWNANLAEIALHREDWEAALRGFQDSEELDILHQDLHGQSISIIGIARAYIGMLDFASAESELERCAEIARSTGGKAILDNYHYMNVLCTALRIDMGEQGDPHKAVEVHIPPMMADFEGEPHIDPPERFNGWASAARIEQELSKREPADAAAHLEKARYYARKALDIDPNQRHESQHRYRLGLVGDAGRLCLALRFDANQDAGVVLLNLNPLLLHQFKQRQEVANKLRTLGLALIEQSLEVHLAGALKLKQNQPDVLLNRALVQENLMLVVGRNLPH
;
A
#
# COMPACT_ATOMS: atom_id res chain seq x y z
N LEU A 1 -24.45 18.67 56.77
CA LEU A 1 -25.81 18.50 57.29
C LEU A 1 -26.00 17.01 57.55
N PRO A 2 -26.31 16.58 58.77
CA PRO A 2 -26.69 15.18 58.99
C PRO A 2 -28.00 14.92 58.24
N LEU A 3 -28.06 13.86 57.43
CA LEU A 3 -29.27 13.47 56.68
C LEU A 3 -30.40 13.18 57.68
N ASN A 4 -31.42 14.04 57.69
CA ASN A 4 -32.61 13.93 58.53
C ASN A 4 -33.67 13.06 57.83
N ARG A 5 -34.80 12.75 58.49
CA ARG A 5 -35.93 12.00 57.90
C ARG A 5 -36.76 12.77 56.86
N GLY A 6 -36.35 13.96 56.44
CA GLY A 6 -37.01 14.72 55.38
C GLY A 6 -36.71 14.16 54.00
N GLU A 7 -37.35 14.70 52.96
CA GLU A 7 -37.12 14.28 51.58
C GLU A 7 -35.64 14.55 51.17
N PRO A 8 -34.89 13.55 50.67
CA PRO A 8 -33.45 13.68 50.41
C PRO A 8 -33.10 14.78 49.40
N VAL A 9 -33.93 14.97 48.38
CA VAL A 9 -33.77 15.98 47.34
C VAL A 9 -33.82 17.39 47.94
N GLU A 10 -34.87 17.72 48.70
CA GLU A 10 -34.97 19.02 49.38
C GLU A 10 -33.81 19.28 50.36
N GLN A 11 -33.32 18.26 51.06
CA GLN A 11 -32.20 18.43 51.98
C GLN A 11 -30.91 18.81 51.25
N ILE A 12 -30.62 18.14 50.13
CA ILE A 12 -29.44 18.44 49.30
C ILE A 12 -29.60 19.84 48.71
N HIS A 13 -30.77 20.19 48.18
CA HIS A 13 -31.04 21.52 47.64
C HIS A 13 -30.77 22.62 48.67
N ASN A 14 -31.32 22.48 49.87
CA ASN A 14 -31.11 23.45 50.95
C ASN A 14 -29.64 23.52 51.35
N ALA A 15 -28.95 22.39 51.43
CA ALA A 15 -27.52 22.34 51.72
C ALA A 15 -26.67 23.12 50.72
N LEU A 16 -27.05 23.08 49.43
CA LEU A 16 -26.38 23.77 48.33
C LEU A 16 -26.73 25.28 48.32
N ARG A 17 -28.00 25.65 48.55
CA ARG A 17 -28.47 27.05 48.63
C ARG A 17 -27.71 27.89 49.66
N PHE A 18 -27.38 27.32 50.81
CA PHE A 18 -26.65 28.04 51.86
C PHE A 18 -25.12 28.10 51.64
N ARG A 19 -24.60 27.57 50.52
CA ARG A 19 -23.17 27.69 50.18
C ARG A 19 -22.87 29.08 49.65
N VAL A 20 -21.84 29.72 50.21
CA VAL A 20 -21.42 31.08 49.83
C VAL A 20 -20.14 31.11 48.99
N LYS A 21 -19.51 29.95 48.78
CA LYS A 21 -18.28 29.79 48.01
C LYS A 21 -18.53 28.96 46.74
N PRO A 22 -17.80 29.22 45.64
CA PRO A 22 -17.81 28.37 44.47
C PRO A 22 -17.53 26.90 44.84
N MET A 23 -18.31 25.97 44.28
CA MET A 23 -18.21 24.54 44.56
C MET A 23 -18.39 23.72 43.28
N LEU A 24 -17.56 22.70 43.08
CA LEU A 24 -17.78 21.67 42.08
C LEU A 24 -18.42 20.45 42.76
N LEU A 25 -19.60 20.05 42.30
CA LEU A 25 -20.28 18.83 42.72
C LEU A 25 -20.20 17.80 41.60
N ILE A 26 -19.52 16.68 41.87
CA ILE A 26 -19.43 15.55 40.93
C ILE A 26 -20.45 14.50 41.36
N LEU A 27 -21.34 14.15 40.45
CA LEU A 27 -22.41 13.17 40.63
C LEU A 27 -22.09 11.97 39.75
N ASP A 28 -21.72 10.85 40.36
CA ASP A 28 -21.28 9.67 39.63
C ASP A 28 -22.45 8.69 39.41
N ASN A 29 -22.52 8.06 38.23
CA ASN A 29 -23.51 7.02 37.88
C ASN A 29 -24.96 7.53 38.04
N PHE A 30 -25.22 8.70 37.45
CA PHE A 30 -26.43 9.48 37.66
C PHE A 30 -27.63 9.00 36.81
N GLU A 31 -27.40 8.14 35.81
CA GLU A 31 -28.46 7.54 34.98
C GLU A 31 -29.51 6.79 35.81
N GLN A 32 -29.14 6.24 36.98
CA GLN A 32 -30.07 5.50 37.84
C GLN A 32 -31.18 6.36 38.45
N VAL A 33 -31.00 7.68 38.42
CA VAL A 33 -31.96 8.66 38.95
C VAL A 33 -32.30 9.72 37.91
N ALA A 34 -32.10 9.44 36.63
CA ALA A 34 -32.34 10.40 35.55
C ALA A 34 -33.75 11.07 35.59
N PRO A 35 -34.87 10.35 35.85
CA PRO A 35 -36.17 10.99 35.97
C PRO A 35 -36.24 12.00 37.14
N LEU A 36 -35.67 11.65 38.29
CA LEU A 36 -35.58 12.54 39.45
C LEU A 36 -34.61 13.70 39.19
N ALA A 37 -33.53 13.46 38.46
CA ALA A 37 -32.58 14.48 38.05
C ALA A 37 -33.25 15.55 37.19
N ALA A 38 -34.11 15.16 36.26
CA ALA A 38 -34.87 16.08 35.41
C ALA A 38 -35.82 16.99 36.19
N GLU A 39 -36.43 16.48 37.26
CA GLU A 39 -37.30 17.27 38.13
C GLU A 39 -36.51 18.23 39.05
N CYS A 40 -35.30 17.85 39.46
CA CYS A 40 -34.60 18.51 40.56
C CYS A 40 -33.43 19.42 40.12
N LEU A 41 -32.60 18.96 39.18
CA LEU A 41 -31.38 19.67 38.79
C LEU A 41 -31.65 21.05 38.17
N PRO A 42 -32.67 21.28 37.31
CA PRO A 42 -32.97 22.62 36.81
C PRO A 42 -33.28 23.62 37.92
N ILE A 43 -33.98 23.17 38.97
CA ILE A 43 -34.30 23.97 40.15
C ILE A 43 -33.00 24.29 40.91
N TRP A 44 -32.15 23.29 41.14
CA TRP A 44 -30.91 23.47 41.88
C TRP A 44 -29.93 24.38 41.13
N LEU A 45 -29.79 24.21 39.81
CA LEU A 45 -28.95 25.05 38.95
C LEU A 45 -29.34 26.53 39.04
N ARG A 46 -30.64 26.82 38.97
CA ARG A 46 -31.17 28.19 39.08
C ARG A 46 -30.94 28.78 40.47
N ASP A 47 -31.17 28.00 41.50
CA ASP A 47 -31.18 28.46 42.88
C ASP A 47 -29.78 28.47 43.54
N THR A 48 -28.78 27.86 42.89
CA THR A 48 -27.41 27.72 43.41
C THR A 48 -26.34 28.14 42.39
N PRO A 49 -26.28 29.41 41.96
CA PRO A 49 -25.38 29.88 40.90
C PRO A 49 -23.88 29.73 41.20
N GLN A 50 -23.52 29.50 42.46
CA GLN A 50 -22.16 29.23 42.94
C GLN A 50 -21.74 27.75 42.81
N VAL A 51 -22.65 26.85 42.43
CA VAL A 51 -22.37 25.42 42.31
C VAL A 51 -22.26 25.04 40.83
N THR A 52 -21.18 24.38 40.46
CA THR A 52 -21.00 23.73 39.16
C THR A 52 -21.25 22.25 39.34
N PHE A 53 -22.14 21.68 38.53
CA PHE A 53 -22.46 20.26 38.55
C PHE A 53 -21.73 19.57 37.40
N VAL A 54 -21.09 18.45 37.70
CA VAL A 54 -20.57 17.50 36.70
C VAL A 54 -21.21 16.17 37.02
N ALA A 55 -22.06 15.68 36.12
CA ALA A 55 -22.64 14.35 36.23
C ALA A 55 -21.89 13.40 35.29
N THR A 56 -21.59 12.19 35.77
CA THR A 56 -21.30 11.07 34.89
C THR A 56 -22.59 10.29 34.72
N SER A 57 -22.94 10.01 33.47
CA SER A 57 -24.14 9.30 33.09
C SER A 57 -23.84 8.52 31.82
N ARG A 58 -24.59 7.43 31.59
CA ARG A 58 -24.49 6.65 30.35
C ARG A 58 -25.29 7.24 29.21
N GLU A 59 -26.26 8.10 29.51
CA GLU A 59 -27.12 8.80 28.55
C GLU A 59 -27.27 10.27 28.97
N PRO A 60 -27.56 11.18 28.03
CA PRO A 60 -27.93 12.56 28.38
C PRO A 60 -29.11 12.58 29.35
N LEU A 61 -29.12 13.54 30.28
CA LEU A 61 -30.22 13.67 31.24
C LEU A 61 -31.44 14.41 30.64
N HIS A 62 -31.26 15.03 29.47
CA HIS A 62 -32.23 15.85 28.74
C HIS A 62 -32.83 16.98 29.59
N ILE A 63 -31.98 17.68 30.33
CA ILE A 63 -32.39 18.76 31.24
C ILE A 63 -31.99 20.14 30.74
N GLU A 64 -32.75 21.17 31.13
CA GLU A 64 -32.41 22.55 30.80
C GLU A 64 -31.09 22.96 31.46
N GLY A 65 -30.16 23.50 30.66
CA GLY A 65 -28.82 23.90 31.11
C GLY A 65 -27.76 22.80 31.02
N GLU A 66 -28.10 21.61 30.55
CA GLU A 66 -27.17 20.52 30.29
C GLU A 66 -26.17 20.85 29.17
N LYS A 67 -24.92 20.45 29.38
CA LYS A 67 -23.88 20.42 28.34
C LYS A 67 -23.28 19.03 28.34
N ALA A 68 -23.77 18.18 27.43
CA ALA A 68 -23.26 16.83 27.28
C ALA A 68 -21.83 16.85 26.72
N PHE A 69 -20.93 16.10 27.35
CA PHE A 69 -19.57 15.85 26.88
C PHE A 69 -19.42 14.35 26.63
N PRO A 70 -19.72 13.86 25.42
CA PRO A 70 -19.57 12.44 25.10
C PRO A 70 -18.10 12.04 25.20
N LEU A 71 -17.81 10.96 25.94
CA LEU A 71 -16.47 10.43 26.10
C LEU A 71 -16.22 9.34 25.05
N SER A 72 -15.30 9.59 24.14
CA SER A 72 -14.79 8.55 23.25
C SER A 72 -13.68 7.74 23.94
N PRO A 73 -13.41 6.50 23.48
CA PRO A 73 -12.16 5.82 23.80
C PRO A 73 -10.94 6.69 23.48
N LEU A 74 -9.77 6.34 24.01
CA LEU A 74 -8.53 7.04 23.67
C LEU A 74 -8.34 7.01 22.14
N ASP A 75 -8.05 8.18 21.56
CA ASP A 75 -8.15 8.43 20.13
C ASP A 75 -7.45 7.35 19.29
N ALA A 76 -8.20 6.77 18.35
CA ALA A 76 -7.71 5.77 17.43
C ALA A 76 -6.65 6.33 16.45
N ASN A 77 -6.61 7.64 16.24
CA ASN A 77 -5.57 8.27 15.41
C ASN A 77 -4.34 8.70 16.22
N ASP A 78 -4.42 8.69 17.57
CA ASP A 78 -3.36 9.05 18.50
C ASP A 78 -3.23 7.99 19.61
N TYR A 79 -2.83 6.78 19.19
CA TYR A 79 -2.60 5.65 20.09
C TYR A 79 -1.51 5.89 21.15
N PHE A 80 -0.76 7.00 21.07
CA PHE A 80 0.27 7.34 22.05
C PHE A 80 -0.30 7.41 23.47
N ASN A 81 -1.51 7.93 23.64
CA ASN A 81 -2.15 8.02 24.96
C ASN A 81 -2.54 6.64 25.51
N GLY A 82 -3.02 5.73 24.66
CA GLY A 82 -3.33 4.35 25.05
C GLY A 82 -2.07 3.55 25.39
N VAL A 83 -1.00 3.71 24.61
CA VAL A 83 0.31 3.10 24.89
C VAL A 83 0.90 3.64 26.19
N ALA A 84 0.80 4.95 26.43
CA ALA A 84 1.24 5.58 27.68
C ALA A 84 0.45 5.04 28.88
N LEU A 85 -0.89 4.95 28.77
CA LEU A 85 -1.73 4.36 29.81
C LEU A 85 -1.34 2.91 30.09
N PHE A 86 -1.11 2.09 29.06
CA PHE A 86 -0.69 0.70 29.23
C PHE A 86 0.60 0.61 30.05
N PHE A 87 1.62 1.37 29.67
CA PHE A 87 2.90 1.31 30.38
C PHE A 87 2.82 1.88 31.80
N ASP A 88 2.03 2.94 32.02
CA ASP A 88 1.78 3.48 33.35
C ASP A 88 1.17 2.41 34.27
N ARG A 89 0.11 1.72 33.82
CA ARG A 89 -0.52 0.62 34.57
C ARG A 89 0.36 -0.62 34.68
N ALA A 90 1.12 -0.96 33.65
CA ALA A 90 1.99 -2.13 33.66
C ALA A 90 3.14 -1.97 34.68
N ARG A 91 3.66 -0.75 34.85
CA ARG A 91 4.69 -0.42 35.86
C ARG A 91 4.20 -0.60 37.30
N GLU A 92 2.91 -0.40 37.56
CA GLU A 92 2.33 -0.65 38.88
C GLU A 92 2.42 -2.14 39.29
N VAL A 93 2.36 -3.06 38.33
CA VAL A 93 2.40 -4.52 38.56
C VAL A 93 3.76 -5.16 38.27
N LYS A 94 4.57 -4.57 37.39
CA LYS A 94 5.93 -5.01 37.02
C LYS A 94 6.81 -3.79 36.76
N ARG A 95 7.58 -3.39 37.79
CA ARG A 95 8.43 -2.18 37.77
C ARG A 95 9.51 -2.18 36.68
N ASP A 96 10.03 -3.36 36.33
CA ASP A 96 11.15 -3.52 35.38
C ASP A 96 10.66 -3.85 33.95
N ILE A 97 9.48 -3.36 33.55
CA ILE A 97 9.03 -3.51 32.16
C ILE A 97 9.89 -2.63 31.26
N VAL A 98 10.49 -3.23 30.23
CA VAL A 98 11.36 -2.53 29.27
C VAL A 98 10.50 -1.91 28.18
N GLU A 99 10.71 -0.64 27.87
CA GLU A 99 10.06 0.08 26.77
C GLU A 99 10.99 0.15 25.55
N ASP A 100 11.32 -1.00 24.98
CA ASP A 100 12.00 -1.06 23.68
C ASP A 100 11.00 -1.02 22.52
N ASN A 101 11.49 -0.89 21.29
CA ASN A 101 10.65 -0.77 20.09
C ASN A 101 9.72 -1.98 19.92
N ALA A 102 10.24 -3.20 20.09
CA ALA A 102 9.46 -4.43 19.96
C ALA A 102 8.34 -4.54 21.01
N THR A 103 8.59 -4.08 22.24
CA THR A 103 7.56 -4.04 23.29
C THR A 103 6.54 -2.96 23.01
N ARG A 104 6.98 -1.79 22.53
CA ARG A 104 6.09 -0.68 22.17
C ARG A 104 5.15 -1.07 21.02
N GLU A 105 5.64 -1.78 20.02
CA GLU A 105 4.85 -2.29 18.91
C GLU A 105 3.79 -3.31 19.37
N ALA A 106 4.18 -4.27 20.22
CA ALA A 106 3.23 -5.20 20.81
C ALA A 106 2.16 -4.51 21.65
N VAL A 107 2.53 -3.47 22.41
CA VAL A 107 1.58 -2.66 23.19
C VAL A 107 0.66 -1.85 22.27
N LEU A 108 1.18 -1.29 21.18
CA LEU A 108 0.37 -0.60 20.18
C LEU A 108 -0.68 -1.54 19.57
N GLN A 109 -0.29 -2.78 19.25
CA GLN A 109 -1.22 -3.80 18.78
C GLN A 109 -2.29 -4.13 19.84
N ILE A 110 -1.91 -4.29 21.12
CA ILE A 110 -2.88 -4.50 22.21
C ILE A 110 -3.86 -3.34 22.30
N VAL A 111 -3.39 -2.10 22.29
CA VAL A 111 -4.24 -0.91 22.40
C VAL A 111 -5.21 -0.82 21.21
N ARG A 112 -4.76 -1.17 20.00
CA ARG A 112 -5.59 -1.27 18.80
C ARG A 112 -6.67 -2.33 18.94
N GLU A 113 -6.32 -3.54 19.37
CA GLU A 113 -7.25 -4.67 19.51
C GLU A 113 -8.25 -4.49 20.66
N LEU A 114 -7.96 -3.56 21.59
CA LEU A 114 -8.84 -3.16 22.67
C LEU A 114 -9.59 -1.85 22.36
N ASP A 115 -9.57 -1.40 21.11
CA ASP A 115 -10.27 -0.22 20.59
C ASP A 115 -10.00 1.07 21.39
N GLY A 116 -8.83 1.20 22.01
CA GLY A 116 -8.50 2.37 22.83
C GLY A 116 -9.31 2.48 24.14
N ILE A 117 -10.07 1.45 24.53
CA ILE A 117 -10.92 1.47 25.73
C ILE A 117 -10.02 1.49 26.98
N PRO A 118 -10.02 2.56 27.79
CA PRO A 118 -9.09 2.69 28.91
C PRO A 118 -9.15 1.50 29.87
N LEU A 119 -10.35 1.08 30.28
CA LEU A 119 -10.54 -0.05 31.19
C LEU A 119 -9.93 -1.35 30.64
N ALA A 120 -10.12 -1.64 29.36
CA ALA A 120 -9.58 -2.84 28.74
C ALA A 120 -8.04 -2.80 28.72
N ILE A 121 -7.46 -1.63 28.42
CA ILE A 121 -6.02 -1.38 28.45
C ILE A 121 -5.47 -1.63 29.86
N GLU A 122 -6.12 -1.12 30.91
CA GLU A 122 -5.70 -1.35 32.29
C GLU A 122 -5.73 -2.85 32.66
N LEU A 123 -6.80 -3.55 32.25
CA LEU A 123 -6.95 -5.00 32.47
C LEU A 123 -5.85 -5.80 31.75
N ALA A 124 -5.48 -5.41 30.53
CA ALA A 124 -4.41 -6.03 29.78
C ALA A 124 -3.04 -5.74 30.41
N ALA A 125 -2.78 -4.49 30.80
CA ALA A 125 -1.54 -4.08 31.47
C ALA A 125 -1.34 -4.84 32.80
N ALA A 126 -2.42 -5.10 33.55
CA ALA A 126 -2.37 -5.92 34.76
C ALA A 126 -1.87 -7.36 34.51
N ARG A 127 -2.00 -7.90 33.28
CA ARG A 127 -1.47 -9.21 32.90
C ARG A 127 0.05 -9.23 32.74
N CYS A 128 0.71 -8.07 32.66
CA CYS A 128 2.18 -7.98 32.61
C CYS A 128 2.88 -8.58 33.84
N LYS A 129 2.13 -8.84 34.93
CA LYS A 129 2.62 -9.60 36.08
C LYS A 129 3.08 -11.02 35.71
N ILE A 130 2.44 -11.66 34.72
CA ILE A 130 2.68 -13.07 34.37
C ILE A 130 2.90 -13.31 32.87
N LEU A 131 2.57 -12.35 31.99
CA LEU A 131 2.75 -12.44 30.54
C LEU A 131 3.62 -11.27 30.04
N SER A 132 4.40 -11.47 28.97
CA SER A 132 4.96 -10.35 28.21
C SER A 132 3.88 -9.74 27.30
N PRO A 133 4.03 -8.48 26.86
CA PRO A 133 3.11 -7.87 25.89
C PRO A 133 2.92 -8.71 24.61
N GLN A 134 3.96 -9.31 24.05
CA GLN A 134 3.82 -10.22 22.90
C GLN A 134 2.96 -11.44 23.21
N LYS A 135 3.08 -12.02 24.43
CA LYS A 135 2.22 -13.13 24.87
C LYS A 135 0.78 -12.72 25.16
N ILE A 136 0.54 -11.43 25.41
CA ILE A 136 -0.81 -10.86 25.54
C ILE A 136 -1.44 -10.77 24.14
N VAL A 137 -0.72 -10.24 23.14
CA VAL A 137 -1.15 -10.19 21.72
C VAL A 137 -1.58 -11.57 21.22
N GLU A 138 -0.75 -12.61 21.40
CA GLU A 138 -1.07 -13.98 20.97
C GLU A 138 -2.41 -14.53 21.53
N ARG A 139 -2.92 -13.95 22.62
CA ARG A 139 -4.13 -14.40 23.32
C ARG A 139 -5.33 -13.46 23.13
N MET A 140 -5.15 -12.35 22.42
CA MET A 140 -6.25 -11.41 22.15
C MET A 140 -7.41 -11.97 21.33
N PRO A 141 -7.26 -13.02 20.49
CA PRO A 141 -8.40 -13.73 19.94
C PRO A 141 -9.36 -14.32 20.99
N ARG A 142 -8.93 -14.43 22.26
CA ARG A 142 -9.76 -14.81 23.42
C ARG A 142 -9.71 -13.75 24.52
N ARG A 143 -9.75 -12.47 24.13
CA ARG A 143 -9.65 -11.31 25.03
C ARG A 143 -10.59 -11.37 26.24
N PHE A 144 -11.82 -11.86 26.09
CA PHE A 144 -12.74 -11.97 27.22
C PHE A 144 -12.28 -12.95 28.31
N ASP A 145 -11.64 -14.06 27.94
CA ASP A 145 -11.02 -14.99 28.88
C ASP A 145 -9.74 -14.39 29.47
N LEU A 146 -8.95 -13.73 28.62
CA LEU A 146 -7.71 -13.09 29.00
C LEU A 146 -7.92 -11.92 29.98
N LEU A 147 -9.01 -11.16 29.89
CA LEU A 147 -9.24 -9.96 30.71
C LEU A 147 -10.10 -10.21 31.96
N GLN A 148 -10.24 -11.46 32.40
CA GLN A 148 -10.96 -11.80 33.66
C GLN A 148 -10.12 -11.52 34.91
N THR A 149 -10.48 -10.52 35.72
CA THR A 149 -9.76 -10.23 36.99
C THR A 149 -10.37 -10.97 38.18
N ARG A 150 -9.53 -11.59 39.03
CA ARG A 150 -9.91 -12.17 40.35
C ARG A 150 -9.75 -11.16 41.51
N ARG A 151 -10.02 -9.87 41.31
CA ARG A 151 -10.00 -8.89 42.41
C ARG A 151 -11.23 -9.13 43.29
N ARG A 152 -11.03 -9.40 44.58
CA ARG A 152 -12.11 -9.75 45.54
C ARG A 152 -12.93 -8.54 46.02
N ASP A 153 -12.46 -7.32 45.77
CA ASP A 153 -12.97 -6.09 46.42
C ASP A 153 -13.70 -5.13 45.46
N ALA A 154 -13.74 -5.42 44.16
CA ALA A 154 -14.63 -4.75 43.22
C ALA A 154 -15.90 -5.60 43.07
N SER A 155 -17.09 -4.98 43.04
CA SER A 155 -18.30 -5.73 42.70
C SER A 155 -18.05 -6.50 41.40
N ALA A 156 -18.49 -7.76 41.31
CA ALA A 156 -18.16 -8.66 40.19
C ALA A 156 -18.43 -8.04 38.79
N ARG A 157 -19.27 -7.01 38.74
CA ARG A 157 -19.71 -6.20 37.60
C ARG A 157 -18.61 -5.28 37.03
N GLN A 158 -17.77 -4.66 37.89
CA GLN A 158 -16.70 -3.74 37.47
C GLN A 158 -15.34 -4.44 37.23
N ALA A 159 -15.26 -5.75 37.52
CA ALA A 159 -13.99 -6.49 37.55
C ALA A 159 -13.57 -7.07 36.18
N THR A 160 -14.44 -7.04 35.16
CA THR A 160 -14.19 -7.61 33.84
C THR A 160 -14.83 -6.76 32.74
N LEU A 161 -14.20 -6.70 31.56
CA LEU A 161 -14.77 -6.02 30.38
C LEU A 161 -16.16 -6.56 30.04
N ARG A 162 -16.34 -7.89 30.11
CA ARG A 162 -17.63 -8.56 29.91
C ARG A 162 -18.69 -8.11 30.91
N GLY A 163 -18.34 -8.00 32.19
CA GLY A 163 -19.28 -7.56 33.24
C GLY A 163 -19.77 -6.11 33.05
N ALA A 164 -18.93 -5.23 32.50
CA ALA A 164 -19.34 -3.88 32.13
C ALA A 164 -20.31 -3.86 30.94
N ILE A 165 -20.10 -4.74 29.96
CA ILE A 165 -20.99 -4.90 28.81
C ILE A 165 -22.30 -5.60 29.23
N ASP A 166 -22.27 -6.63 30.07
CA ASP A 166 -23.45 -7.32 30.61
C ASP A 166 -24.39 -6.32 31.31
N TRP A 167 -23.83 -5.47 32.18
CA TRP A 167 -24.60 -4.40 32.81
C TRP A 167 -25.18 -3.42 31.78
N SER A 168 -24.37 -3.09 30.77
CA SER A 168 -24.79 -2.16 29.73
C SER A 168 -25.94 -2.68 28.90
N TRP A 169 -25.95 -3.99 28.67
CA TRP A 169 -26.96 -4.78 27.99
C TRP A 169 -28.24 -4.95 28.80
N ASP A 170 -28.12 -5.31 30.09
CA ASP A 170 -29.28 -5.58 30.95
C ASP A 170 -30.18 -4.34 31.18
N LEU A 171 -29.65 -3.14 30.90
CA LEU A 171 -30.37 -1.86 30.98
C LEU A 171 -31.03 -1.43 29.67
N LEU A 172 -30.81 -2.17 28.58
CA LEU A 172 -31.47 -1.90 27.30
C LEU A 172 -32.90 -2.41 27.29
N GLU A 173 -33.77 -1.68 26.61
CA GLU A 173 -35.12 -2.15 26.31
C GLU A 173 -35.06 -3.39 25.40
N PRO A 174 -36.07 -4.28 25.42
CA PRO A 174 -36.04 -5.53 24.65
C PRO A 174 -35.80 -5.34 23.14
N TYR A 175 -36.38 -4.29 22.55
CA TYR A 175 -36.16 -3.95 21.13
C TYR A 175 -34.74 -3.40 20.88
N GLU A 176 -34.15 -2.66 21.83
CA GLU A 176 -32.77 -2.18 21.74
C GLU A 176 -31.76 -3.33 21.87
N GLN A 177 -32.05 -4.32 22.73
CA GLN A 177 -31.25 -5.55 22.84
C GLN A 177 -31.27 -6.31 21.52
N LEU A 178 -32.44 -6.46 20.91
CA LEU A 178 -32.58 -7.13 19.61
C LEU A 178 -31.87 -6.34 18.50
N ALA A 179 -32.02 -5.01 18.45
CA ALA A 179 -31.33 -4.14 17.50
C ALA A 179 -29.80 -4.28 17.63
N LEU A 180 -29.27 -4.14 18.85
CA LEU A 180 -27.83 -4.26 19.10
C LEU A 180 -27.29 -5.65 18.73
N ALA A 181 -28.03 -6.72 19.06
CA ALA A 181 -27.70 -8.09 18.63
C ALA A 181 -27.65 -8.20 17.10
N GLN A 182 -28.61 -7.63 16.39
CA GLN A 182 -28.63 -7.65 14.92
C GLN A 182 -27.49 -6.82 14.32
N CYS A 183 -27.12 -5.69 14.91
CA CYS A 183 -25.97 -4.89 14.45
C CYS A 183 -24.64 -5.64 14.49
N SER A 184 -24.54 -6.76 15.23
CA SER A 184 -23.33 -7.58 15.28
C SER A 184 -22.90 -8.19 13.94
N VAL A 185 -23.82 -8.24 12.96
CA VAL A 185 -23.55 -8.70 11.59
C VAL A 185 -22.64 -7.74 10.82
N PHE A 186 -22.69 -6.44 11.14
CA PHE A 186 -21.87 -5.44 10.48
C PHE A 186 -20.43 -5.46 11.00
N ARG A 187 -19.46 -5.37 10.10
CA ARG A 187 -18.03 -5.37 10.36
C ARG A 187 -17.42 -4.02 9.95
N GLY A 188 -16.66 -3.40 10.84
CA GLY A 188 -15.99 -2.11 10.62
C GLY A 188 -16.89 -0.88 10.80
N GLY A 189 -18.18 -0.98 10.46
CA GLY A 189 -19.19 0.06 10.64
C GLY A 189 -20.35 -0.12 9.67
N PHE A 190 -21.29 0.83 9.64
CA PHE A 190 -22.40 0.86 8.68
C PHE A 190 -23.01 2.26 8.59
N PHE A 191 -23.70 2.54 7.49
CA PHE A 191 -24.55 3.72 7.33
C PHE A 191 -25.98 3.45 7.79
N LEU A 192 -26.77 4.50 8.04
CA LEU A 192 -28.14 4.37 8.55
C LEU A 192 -29.01 3.51 7.63
N GLU A 193 -28.89 3.67 6.31
CA GLU A 193 -29.66 2.93 5.31
C GLU A 193 -29.42 1.43 5.39
N ALA A 194 -28.20 1.03 5.78
CA ALA A 194 -27.87 -0.38 6.01
C ALA A 194 -28.57 -0.89 7.28
N ALA A 195 -28.62 -0.08 8.34
CA ALA A 195 -29.33 -0.44 9.56
C ALA A 195 -30.83 -0.65 9.30
N GLU A 196 -31.46 0.29 8.59
CA GLU A 196 -32.89 0.23 8.21
C GLU A 196 -33.22 -1.00 7.35
N ALA A 197 -32.30 -1.44 6.49
CA ALA A 197 -32.53 -2.60 5.63
C ALA A 197 -32.30 -3.95 6.34
N VAL A 198 -31.48 -3.98 7.40
CA VAL A 198 -30.98 -5.22 8.00
C VAL A 198 -31.59 -5.50 9.36
N ILE A 199 -31.83 -4.47 10.17
CA ILE A 199 -32.42 -4.61 11.49
C ILE A 199 -33.92 -4.81 11.34
N ASP A 200 -34.42 -5.91 11.89
CA ASP A 200 -35.84 -6.24 11.91
C ASP A 200 -36.37 -6.20 13.35
N LEU A 201 -37.18 -5.19 13.67
CA LEU A 201 -37.81 -5.03 14.98
C LEU A 201 -39.30 -5.41 14.98
N SER A 202 -39.79 -6.06 13.92
CA SER A 202 -41.21 -6.43 13.78
C SER A 202 -41.73 -7.40 14.84
N ALA A 203 -40.85 -7.98 15.68
CA ALA A 203 -41.21 -8.73 16.88
C ALA A 203 -41.89 -7.86 17.95
N TYR A 204 -41.72 -6.53 17.88
CA TYR A 204 -42.20 -5.57 18.87
C TYR A 204 -43.09 -4.53 18.18
N ASP A 205 -44.40 -4.67 18.33
CA ASP A 205 -45.39 -3.76 17.73
C ASP A 205 -45.21 -2.28 18.13
N ASP A 206 -44.68 -2.04 19.33
CA ASP A 206 -44.45 -0.70 19.91
C ASP A 206 -42.99 -0.22 19.73
N ALA A 207 -42.16 -0.91 18.93
CA ALA A 207 -40.78 -0.47 18.70
C ALA A 207 -40.73 0.90 18.00
N PRO A 208 -39.84 1.81 18.44
CA PRO A 208 -39.53 3.03 17.69
C PRO A 208 -38.97 2.72 16.30
N PHE A 209 -38.87 3.75 15.45
CA PHE A 209 -38.19 3.60 14.16
C PHE A 209 -36.71 3.25 14.37
N GLU A 210 -36.11 2.55 13.39
CA GLU A 210 -34.74 2.08 13.46
C GLU A 210 -33.75 3.22 13.75
N ILE A 211 -33.99 4.40 13.17
CA ILE A 211 -33.20 5.61 13.44
C ILE A 211 -33.21 6.02 14.92
N ASP A 212 -34.38 5.99 15.58
CA ASP A 212 -34.52 6.37 16.99
C ASP A 212 -33.81 5.34 17.89
N VAL A 213 -33.86 4.06 17.52
CA VAL A 213 -33.16 2.98 18.24
C VAL A 213 -31.64 3.10 18.07
N ILE A 214 -31.16 3.43 16.87
CA ILE A 214 -29.73 3.67 16.62
C ILE A 214 -29.24 4.90 17.38
N GLU A 215 -30.04 5.98 17.44
CA GLU A 215 -29.74 7.17 18.23
C GLU A 215 -29.63 6.82 19.72
N ALA A 216 -30.61 6.09 20.29
CA ALA A 216 -30.58 5.66 21.68
C ALA A 216 -29.36 4.78 22.00
N LEU A 217 -28.97 3.88 21.10
CA LEU A 217 -27.76 3.07 21.24
C LEU A 217 -26.47 3.91 21.16
N CYS A 218 -26.46 5.01 20.41
CA CYS A 218 -25.35 5.97 20.38
C CYS A 218 -25.28 6.77 21.68
N GLU A 219 -26.41 7.27 22.18
CA GLU A 219 -26.50 7.99 23.46
C GLU A 219 -25.97 7.11 24.59
N LYS A 220 -26.32 5.83 24.59
CA LYS A 220 -25.86 4.81 25.55
C LYS A 220 -24.42 4.32 25.32
N SER A 221 -23.71 4.91 24.36
CA SER A 221 -22.32 4.61 23.99
C SER A 221 -22.05 3.16 23.59
N LEU A 222 -23.07 2.45 23.10
CA LEU A 222 -22.96 1.10 22.56
C LEU A 222 -22.69 1.10 21.05
N LEU A 223 -23.09 2.19 20.39
CA LEU A 223 -22.66 2.58 19.06
C LEU A 223 -21.86 3.89 19.12
N GLN A 224 -20.91 4.02 18.22
CA GLN A 224 -20.18 5.26 17.99
C GLN A 224 -20.70 5.92 16.71
N SER A 225 -21.07 7.19 16.80
CA SER A 225 -21.35 8.02 15.64
C SER A 225 -20.07 8.75 15.21
N ASN A 226 -19.61 8.48 14.00
CA ASN A 226 -18.43 9.14 13.44
C ASN A 226 -18.83 10.01 12.25
N SER A 227 -19.04 11.29 12.50
CA SER A 227 -19.33 12.29 11.46
C SER A 227 -18.09 12.73 10.68
N ARG A 228 -16.88 12.36 11.12
CA ARG A 228 -15.61 12.73 10.45
C ARG A 228 -15.18 11.74 9.38
N THR A 229 -15.74 10.53 9.38
CA THR A 229 -15.38 9.45 8.44
C THR A 229 -16.53 9.07 7.50
N GLY A 230 -17.60 9.86 7.47
CA GLY A 230 -18.71 9.66 6.54
C GLY A 230 -18.50 10.41 5.23
N VAL A 231 -19.27 10.01 4.22
CA VAL A 231 -19.26 10.63 2.88
C VAL A 231 -20.33 11.70 2.84
N ASP A 232 -20.03 12.87 2.28
CA ASP A 232 -20.95 14.02 2.16
C ASP A 232 -21.66 14.45 3.46
N GLY A 233 -20.99 14.27 4.62
CA GLY A 233 -21.55 14.64 5.92
C GLY A 233 -22.53 13.63 6.53
N GLU A 234 -22.74 12.47 5.89
CA GLU A 234 -23.46 11.35 6.49
C GLU A 234 -22.73 10.82 7.74
N VAL A 235 -23.50 10.29 8.69
CA VAL A 235 -22.94 9.72 9.92
C VAL A 235 -22.68 8.23 9.69
N ARG A 236 -21.44 7.79 9.91
CA ARG A 236 -21.11 6.37 9.94
C ARG A 236 -21.16 5.85 11.37
N TYR A 237 -21.93 4.80 11.60
CA TYR A 237 -22.05 4.14 12.89
C TYR A 237 -21.06 3.00 13.01
N ARG A 238 -20.53 2.75 14.22
CA ARG A 238 -19.60 1.66 14.48
C ARG A 238 -19.82 1.03 15.85
N LEU A 239 -19.75 -0.29 15.89
CA LEU A 239 -19.60 -1.04 17.15
C LEU A 239 -18.12 -1.14 17.48
N LEU A 240 -17.80 -0.95 18.75
CA LEU A 240 -16.52 -1.43 19.29
C LEU A 240 -16.46 -2.95 19.11
N GLU A 241 -15.31 -3.50 18.72
CA GLU A 241 -15.19 -4.90 18.32
C GLU A 241 -15.55 -5.86 19.48
N SER A 242 -15.24 -5.44 20.71
CA SER A 242 -15.67 -6.17 21.92
C SER A 242 -17.20 -6.16 22.11
N VAL A 243 -17.86 -5.04 21.83
CA VAL A 243 -19.34 -4.95 21.92
C VAL A 243 -19.97 -5.78 20.82
N ARG A 244 -19.41 -5.75 19.60
CA ARG A 244 -19.87 -6.54 18.45
C ARG A 244 -19.81 -8.04 18.72
N GLU A 245 -18.69 -8.54 19.26
CA GLU A 245 -18.52 -9.95 19.61
C GLU A 245 -19.55 -10.38 20.67
N TYR A 246 -19.73 -9.57 21.71
CA TYR A 246 -20.74 -9.81 22.74
C TYR A 246 -22.17 -9.81 22.18
N ALA A 247 -22.52 -8.83 21.37
CA ALA A 247 -23.83 -8.72 20.73
C ALA A 247 -24.10 -9.92 19.80
N GLY A 248 -23.08 -10.43 19.11
CA GLY A 248 -23.18 -11.63 18.28
C GLY A 248 -23.46 -12.90 19.11
N GLU A 249 -22.84 -13.05 20.28
CA GLU A 249 -23.18 -14.14 21.21
C GLU A 249 -24.64 -14.04 21.68
N ARG A 250 -25.13 -12.82 21.94
CA ARG A 250 -26.54 -12.59 22.31
C ARG A 250 -27.48 -12.89 21.16
N MET A 251 -27.12 -12.57 19.92
CA MET A 251 -27.88 -12.94 18.72
C MET A 251 -28.05 -14.46 18.59
N ILE A 252 -26.98 -15.22 18.82
CA ILE A 252 -27.04 -16.70 18.84
C ILE A 252 -27.93 -17.21 19.98
N ALA A 253 -27.95 -16.50 21.13
CA ALA A 253 -28.81 -16.86 22.25
C ALA A 253 -30.30 -16.60 21.97
N PHE A 254 -30.64 -15.53 21.23
CA PHE A 254 -32.00 -15.28 20.72
C PHE A 254 -32.46 -16.41 19.80
N ASP A 255 -31.64 -16.73 18.79
CA ASP A 255 -31.90 -17.79 17.79
C ASP A 255 -32.20 -19.17 18.44
N ARG A 256 -31.52 -19.50 19.54
CA ARG A 256 -31.74 -20.77 20.27
C ARG A 256 -33.01 -20.80 21.12
N ARG A 257 -33.52 -19.65 21.58
CA ARG A 257 -34.71 -19.57 22.44
C ARG A 257 -36.01 -19.70 21.64
N GLU A 258 -36.01 -19.28 20.38
CA GLU A 258 -37.20 -19.21 19.51
C GLU A 258 -37.38 -20.41 18.57
N GLY A 259 -36.68 -21.53 18.82
CA GLY A 259 -36.75 -22.76 18.02
C GLY A 259 -38.11 -23.48 17.94
N SER A 260 -39.24 -22.82 18.21
CA SER A 260 -40.59 -23.27 17.87
C SER A 260 -41.07 -22.52 16.62
N GLU A 261 -41.25 -23.27 15.53
CA GLU A 261 -41.82 -23.05 14.16
C GLU A 261 -42.53 -21.72 13.73
N THR A 262 -42.61 -20.66 14.52
CA THR A 262 -43.50 -19.50 14.26
C THR A 262 -42.80 -18.19 13.91
N GLU A 263 -41.49 -18.00 14.11
CA GLU A 263 -40.83 -16.71 13.85
C GLU A 263 -39.46 -16.86 13.13
N ALA A 264 -39.48 -17.34 11.88
CA ALA A 264 -38.27 -17.51 11.07
C ALA A 264 -37.50 -16.20 10.74
N SER A 265 -38.09 -15.02 11.00
CA SER A 265 -37.54 -13.70 10.62
C SER A 265 -36.35 -13.24 11.49
N PHE A 266 -36.24 -13.72 12.73
CA PHE A 266 -35.24 -13.27 13.71
C PHE A 266 -34.05 -14.23 13.88
N SER A 267 -33.92 -15.21 12.99
CA SER A 267 -32.80 -16.16 13.01
C SER A 267 -31.48 -15.53 12.56
N VAL A 268 -30.35 -16.10 12.99
CA VAL A 268 -29.01 -15.67 12.52
C VAL A 268 -28.89 -15.79 11.00
N SER A 269 -29.52 -16.79 10.39
CA SER A 269 -29.53 -16.97 8.93
C SER A 269 -30.35 -15.89 8.23
N ALA A 270 -31.53 -15.54 8.73
CA ALA A 270 -32.35 -14.46 8.17
C ALA A 270 -31.65 -13.10 8.26
N LEU A 271 -31.00 -12.80 9.40
CA LEU A 271 -30.19 -11.60 9.58
C LEU A 271 -29.06 -11.52 8.54
N ARG A 272 -28.29 -12.62 8.38
CA ARG A 272 -27.22 -12.70 7.38
C ARG A 272 -27.76 -12.54 5.95
N GLN A 273 -28.94 -13.06 5.67
CA GLN A 273 -29.59 -12.93 4.36
C GLN A 273 -29.95 -11.47 4.05
N ARG A 274 -30.61 -10.75 4.97
CA ARG A 274 -30.90 -9.32 4.79
C ARG A 274 -29.63 -8.50 4.57
N HIS A 275 -28.60 -8.77 5.38
CA HIS A 275 -27.28 -8.13 5.24
C HIS A 275 -26.67 -8.40 3.84
N ALA A 276 -26.69 -9.64 3.37
CA ALA A 276 -26.17 -10.00 2.06
C ALA A 276 -26.96 -9.38 0.90
N GLU A 277 -28.29 -9.31 1.02
CA GLU A 277 -29.15 -8.68 0.02
C GLU A 277 -28.89 -7.18 -0.09
N PHE A 278 -28.78 -6.50 1.05
CA PHE A 278 -28.43 -5.08 1.08
C PHE A 278 -27.06 -4.85 0.43
N TYR A 279 -26.00 -5.54 0.86
CA TYR A 279 -24.66 -5.31 0.32
C TYR A 279 -24.48 -5.76 -1.12
N ARG A 280 -25.25 -6.74 -1.60
CA ARG A 280 -25.33 -7.07 -3.04
C ARG A 280 -25.82 -5.86 -3.84
N ASP A 281 -26.93 -5.27 -3.41
CA ASP A 281 -27.57 -4.18 -4.14
C ASP A 281 -26.76 -2.88 -3.98
N TYR A 282 -26.18 -2.63 -2.81
CA TYR A 282 -25.24 -1.54 -2.52
C TYR A 282 -24.00 -1.62 -3.42
N CYS A 283 -23.34 -2.78 -3.47
CA CYS A 283 -22.15 -2.99 -4.31
C CYS A 283 -22.46 -2.82 -5.79
N ARG A 284 -23.62 -3.31 -6.25
CA ARG A 284 -24.05 -3.12 -7.64
C ARG A 284 -24.27 -1.63 -7.95
N HIS A 285 -24.99 -0.93 -7.10
CA HIS A 285 -25.30 0.49 -7.31
C HIS A 285 -24.03 1.35 -7.37
N TRP A 286 -23.17 1.26 -6.35
CA TRP A 286 -21.94 2.04 -6.30
C TRP A 286 -20.89 1.55 -7.30
N GLY A 287 -20.83 0.24 -7.56
CA GLY A 287 -19.94 -0.32 -8.57
C GLY A 287 -20.23 0.18 -9.99
N ASP A 288 -21.51 0.36 -10.35
CA ASP A 288 -21.92 0.89 -11.65
C ASP A 288 -21.54 2.39 -11.81
N LEU A 289 -21.46 3.14 -10.69
CA LEU A 289 -21.10 4.56 -10.65
C LEU A 289 -19.59 4.82 -10.64
N LEU A 290 -18.73 3.79 -10.47
CA LEU A 290 -17.27 3.95 -10.49
C LEU A 290 -16.69 4.52 -11.80
N ASN A 291 -17.48 4.55 -12.88
CA ASN A 291 -17.07 5.13 -14.17
C ASN A 291 -17.89 6.39 -14.54
N SER A 292 -18.66 6.96 -13.62
CA SER A 292 -19.48 8.16 -13.82
C SER A 292 -18.83 9.40 -13.18
N THR A 293 -19.54 10.52 -13.19
CA THR A 293 -19.16 11.74 -12.46
C THR A 293 -19.13 11.53 -10.94
N ASP A 294 -19.83 10.52 -10.43
CA ASP A 294 -19.99 10.22 -9.00
C ASP A 294 -18.97 9.17 -8.53
N ALA A 295 -17.94 8.91 -9.35
CA ALA A 295 -16.95 7.85 -9.11
C ALA A 295 -16.16 8.03 -7.80
N VAL A 296 -15.98 9.26 -7.32
CA VAL A 296 -15.27 9.51 -6.05
C VAL A 296 -16.13 9.12 -4.87
N GLU A 297 -17.37 9.60 -4.80
CA GLU A 297 -18.32 9.22 -3.78
C GLU A 297 -18.56 7.70 -3.77
N ALA A 298 -18.72 7.11 -4.96
CA ALA A 298 -18.82 5.66 -5.13
C ALA A 298 -17.60 4.90 -4.59
N TYR A 299 -16.41 5.42 -4.86
CA TYR A 299 -15.17 4.84 -4.35
C TYR A 299 -15.08 4.95 -2.82
N GLU A 300 -15.32 6.13 -2.24
CA GLU A 300 -15.27 6.35 -0.79
C GLU A 300 -16.27 5.46 -0.05
N ARG A 301 -17.50 5.36 -0.57
CA ARG A 301 -18.53 4.48 -0.02
C ARG A 301 -18.12 3.01 -0.04
N LEU A 302 -17.61 2.51 -1.17
CA LEU A 302 -17.14 1.12 -1.25
C LEU A 302 -15.89 0.84 -0.39
N VAL A 303 -15.01 1.82 -0.19
CA VAL A 303 -13.88 1.73 0.75
C VAL A 303 -14.36 1.61 2.18
N LEU A 304 -15.42 2.32 2.56
CA LEU A 304 -15.95 2.21 3.92
C LEU A 304 -16.64 0.87 4.18
N GLU A 305 -17.12 0.19 3.14
CA GLU A 305 -17.97 -1.01 3.25
C GLU A 305 -17.32 -2.35 2.88
N TYR A 306 -16.05 -2.40 2.46
CA TYR A 306 -15.44 -3.68 2.04
C TYR A 306 -15.38 -4.73 3.17
N GLU A 307 -15.30 -4.31 4.44
CA GLU A 307 -15.33 -5.22 5.60
C GLU A 307 -16.69 -5.93 5.73
N ASN A 308 -17.79 -5.24 5.43
CA ASN A 308 -19.11 -5.85 5.37
C ASN A 308 -19.24 -6.81 4.18
N VAL A 309 -18.62 -6.48 3.06
CA VAL A 309 -18.53 -7.37 1.89
C VAL A 309 -17.73 -8.64 2.20
N PHE A 310 -16.68 -8.55 3.02
CA PHE A 310 -15.99 -9.73 3.55
C PHE A 310 -16.85 -10.53 4.52
N ALA A 311 -17.67 -9.88 5.34
CA ALA A 311 -18.62 -10.57 6.22
C ALA A 311 -19.69 -11.35 5.43
N VAL A 312 -20.16 -10.81 4.30
CA VAL A 312 -21.04 -11.55 3.36
C VAL A 312 -20.33 -12.80 2.84
N ASP A 313 -19.10 -12.67 2.37
CA ASP A 313 -18.36 -13.80 1.84
C ASP A 313 -18.03 -14.87 2.92
N ASP A 314 -17.69 -14.46 4.13
CA ASP A 314 -17.52 -15.38 5.28
C ASP A 314 -18.80 -16.19 5.54
N ALA A 315 -19.98 -15.58 5.40
CA ALA A 315 -21.26 -16.22 5.66
C ALA A 315 -21.78 -17.11 4.51
N PHE A 316 -21.46 -16.78 3.25
CA PHE A 316 -22.11 -17.36 2.07
C PHE A 316 -21.18 -18.09 1.08
N HIS A 317 -19.86 -18.15 1.32
CA HIS A 317 -18.93 -18.75 0.35
C HIS A 317 -19.21 -20.22 -0.02
N GLU A 318 -19.86 -21.00 0.86
CA GLU A 318 -20.28 -22.37 0.57
C GLU A 318 -21.68 -22.45 -0.07
N SER A 319 -22.61 -21.60 0.37
CA SER A 319 -24.04 -21.68 0.01
C SER A 319 -24.41 -20.86 -1.23
N ASP A 320 -23.78 -19.71 -1.44
CA ASP A 320 -23.96 -18.85 -2.62
C ASP A 320 -22.62 -18.29 -3.14
N PRO A 321 -21.81 -19.10 -3.84
CA PRO A 321 -20.57 -18.66 -4.45
C PRO A 321 -20.76 -17.54 -5.50
N THR A 322 -21.95 -17.44 -6.11
CA THR A 322 -22.24 -16.43 -7.14
C THR A 322 -22.35 -15.05 -6.53
N LEU A 323 -23.09 -14.93 -5.42
CA LEU A 323 -23.16 -13.71 -4.63
C LEU A 323 -21.76 -13.27 -4.19
N CYS A 324 -20.98 -14.17 -3.57
CA CYS A 324 -19.64 -13.87 -3.09
C CYS A 324 -18.72 -13.36 -4.21
N ALA A 325 -18.69 -14.05 -5.36
CA ALA A 325 -17.90 -13.61 -6.50
C ALA A 325 -18.34 -12.23 -7.02
N ALA A 326 -19.65 -11.97 -7.08
CA ALA A 326 -20.17 -10.69 -7.55
C ALA A 326 -19.76 -9.51 -6.63
N VAL A 327 -19.93 -9.64 -5.31
CA VAL A 327 -19.54 -8.58 -4.37
C VAL A 327 -18.03 -8.39 -4.31
N MET A 328 -17.24 -9.49 -4.39
CA MET A 328 -15.77 -9.39 -4.44
C MET A 328 -15.29 -8.62 -5.67
N VAL A 329 -15.86 -8.86 -6.86
CA VAL A 329 -15.50 -8.12 -8.07
C VAL A 329 -15.81 -6.62 -7.94
N CYS A 330 -16.93 -6.27 -7.31
CA CYS A 330 -17.34 -4.87 -7.13
C CYS A 330 -16.37 -4.06 -6.25
N VAL A 331 -15.85 -4.65 -5.17
CA VAL A 331 -14.91 -3.96 -4.26
C VAL A 331 -13.45 -4.01 -4.71
N SER A 332 -13.16 -4.53 -5.91
CA SER A 332 -11.79 -4.70 -6.40
C SER A 332 -10.98 -3.40 -6.42
N LEU A 333 -11.55 -2.32 -6.96
CA LEU A 333 -10.87 -1.01 -7.04
C LEU A 333 -10.55 -0.41 -5.66
N PRO A 334 -11.50 -0.33 -4.70
CA PRO A 334 -11.22 -0.01 -3.30
C PRO A 334 -10.06 -0.81 -2.73
N VAL A 335 -10.15 -2.14 -2.75
CA VAL A 335 -9.16 -3.02 -2.13
C VAL A 335 -7.78 -2.93 -2.81
N HIS A 336 -7.72 -2.73 -4.13
CA HIS A 336 -6.46 -2.50 -4.83
C HIS A 336 -5.77 -1.19 -4.44
N ARG A 337 -6.52 -0.19 -3.99
CA ARG A 337 -5.97 1.13 -3.62
C ARG A 337 -5.69 1.29 -2.13
N THR A 338 -6.43 0.59 -1.26
CA THR A 338 -6.30 0.72 0.21
C THR A 338 -5.81 -0.54 0.91
N GLY A 339 -5.77 -1.70 0.23
CA GLY A 339 -5.64 -3.01 0.87
C GLY A 339 -6.96 -3.43 1.56
N PRO A 340 -7.02 -4.59 2.25
CA PRO A 340 -5.96 -5.58 2.49
C PRO A 340 -5.88 -6.64 1.38
N LEU A 341 -4.83 -6.60 0.56
CA LEU A 341 -4.72 -7.38 -0.68
C LEU A 341 -4.72 -8.90 -0.48
N VAL A 342 -4.11 -9.39 0.60
CA VAL A 342 -3.91 -10.85 0.80
C VAL A 342 -5.14 -11.58 1.32
N PRO A 343 -5.84 -11.10 2.36
CA PRO A 343 -7.15 -11.63 2.70
C PRO A 343 -8.11 -11.60 1.50
N TYR A 344 -8.03 -10.55 0.68
CA TYR A 344 -8.83 -10.44 -0.53
C TYR A 344 -8.44 -11.47 -1.60
N MET A 345 -7.14 -11.67 -1.84
CA MET A 345 -6.63 -12.66 -2.77
C MET A 345 -7.07 -14.08 -2.41
N GLU A 346 -7.03 -14.45 -1.12
CA GLU A 346 -7.49 -15.77 -0.66
C GLU A 346 -9.00 -15.98 -0.86
N ARG A 347 -9.80 -14.92 -0.69
CA ARG A 347 -11.24 -14.95 -0.99
C ARG A 347 -11.51 -15.13 -2.48
N LEU A 348 -10.77 -14.43 -3.34
CA LEU A 348 -10.86 -14.58 -4.79
C LEU A 348 -10.44 -15.99 -5.25
N LYS A 349 -9.37 -16.56 -4.67
CA LYS A 349 -8.94 -17.94 -4.93
C LYS A 349 -10.03 -18.94 -4.58
N ARG A 350 -10.67 -18.79 -3.41
CA ARG A 350 -11.79 -19.64 -2.99
C ARG A 350 -12.99 -19.49 -3.92
N ALA A 351 -13.34 -18.28 -4.32
CA ALA A 351 -14.41 -18.04 -5.29
C ALA A 351 -14.12 -18.71 -6.65
N ARG A 352 -12.85 -18.70 -7.11
CA ARG A 352 -12.43 -19.36 -8.35
C ARG A 352 -12.56 -20.89 -8.29
N GLN A 353 -12.39 -21.52 -7.13
CA GLN A 353 -12.56 -22.96 -6.95
C GLN A 353 -14.01 -23.42 -7.23
N ASN A 354 -14.99 -22.54 -7.00
CA ASN A 354 -16.42 -22.79 -7.22
C ASN A 354 -16.88 -22.47 -8.65
N ARG A 355 -15.99 -22.53 -9.65
CA ARG A 355 -16.27 -22.16 -11.05
C ARG A 355 -17.54 -22.79 -11.65
N GLY A 356 -17.90 -24.01 -11.27
CA GLY A 356 -19.08 -24.70 -11.79
C GLY A 356 -20.42 -24.08 -11.41
N ALA A 357 -20.45 -23.19 -10.40
CA ALA A 357 -21.65 -22.48 -9.97
C ALA A 357 -21.79 -21.08 -10.61
N LEU A 358 -20.72 -20.56 -11.22
CA LEU A 358 -20.67 -19.19 -11.73
C LEU A 358 -21.16 -19.12 -13.17
N ARG A 359 -21.81 -18.01 -13.52
CA ARG A 359 -22.03 -17.67 -14.93
C ARG A 359 -20.71 -17.29 -15.58
N ASP A 360 -20.48 -17.70 -16.82
CA ASP A 360 -19.24 -17.44 -17.58
C ASP A 360 -18.82 -15.96 -17.53
N ALA A 361 -19.77 -15.04 -17.70
CA ALA A 361 -19.48 -13.60 -17.65
C ALA A 361 -18.93 -13.12 -16.29
N LEU A 362 -19.38 -13.70 -15.18
CA LEU A 362 -18.87 -13.39 -13.85
C LEU A 362 -17.55 -14.11 -13.59
N GLN A 363 -17.40 -15.35 -14.08
CA GLN A 363 -16.16 -16.10 -13.98
C GLN A 363 -15.01 -15.38 -14.72
N GLY A 364 -15.28 -14.81 -15.90
CA GLY A 364 -14.29 -14.01 -16.64
C GLY A 364 -13.83 -12.77 -15.86
N GLU A 365 -14.76 -12.01 -15.28
CA GLU A 365 -14.42 -10.83 -14.46
C GLU A 365 -13.69 -11.21 -13.16
N LEU A 366 -14.12 -12.29 -12.48
CA LEU A 366 -13.45 -12.79 -11.30
C LEU A 366 -12.00 -13.16 -11.59
N ASN A 367 -11.75 -13.88 -12.69
CA ASN A 367 -10.39 -14.23 -13.10
C ASN A 367 -9.56 -13.00 -13.47
N ARG A 368 -10.16 -11.98 -14.12
CA ARG A 368 -9.48 -10.71 -14.39
C ARG A 368 -9.07 -9.99 -13.10
N VAL A 369 -9.96 -9.92 -12.11
CA VAL A 369 -9.69 -9.31 -10.81
C VAL A 369 -8.65 -10.11 -10.04
N LEU A 370 -8.74 -11.44 -10.03
CA LEU A 370 -7.74 -12.31 -9.42
C LEU A 370 -6.37 -12.11 -10.08
N ALA A 371 -6.30 -12.04 -11.41
CA ALA A 371 -5.05 -11.85 -12.14
C ALA A 371 -4.34 -10.54 -11.70
N LYS A 372 -5.08 -9.43 -11.65
CA LYS A 372 -4.54 -8.15 -11.16
C LYS A 372 -4.17 -8.19 -9.68
N THR A 373 -4.98 -8.83 -8.85
CA THR A 373 -4.72 -8.97 -7.40
C THR A 373 -3.47 -9.80 -7.13
N SER A 374 -3.32 -10.94 -7.81
CA SER A 374 -2.15 -11.83 -7.70
C SER A 374 -0.89 -11.14 -8.21
N MET A 375 -0.98 -10.38 -9.31
CA MET A 375 0.14 -9.57 -9.80
C MET A 375 0.60 -8.54 -8.76
N ASN A 376 -0.35 -7.84 -8.13
CA ASN A 376 -0.04 -6.87 -7.07
C ASN A 376 0.51 -7.55 -5.80
N GLY A 377 0.04 -8.76 -5.49
CA GLY A 377 0.58 -9.59 -4.40
C GLY A 377 1.88 -10.33 -4.73
N GLY A 378 2.42 -10.18 -5.94
CA GLY A 378 3.68 -10.79 -6.38
C GLY A 378 3.59 -12.24 -6.86
N ASP A 379 2.40 -12.85 -6.87
CA ASP A 379 2.17 -14.21 -7.39
C ASP A 379 1.94 -14.17 -8.91
N LEU A 380 3.03 -14.02 -9.67
CA LEU A 380 2.98 -13.88 -11.13
C LEU A 380 2.53 -15.15 -11.86
N GLU A 381 2.74 -16.33 -11.26
CA GLU A 381 2.29 -17.61 -11.84
C GLU A 381 0.76 -17.67 -11.81
N LEU A 382 0.15 -17.46 -10.63
CA LEU A 382 -1.30 -17.39 -10.51
C LEU A 382 -1.89 -16.25 -11.32
N ALA A 383 -1.22 -15.10 -11.38
CA ALA A 383 -1.64 -13.98 -12.20
C ALA A 383 -1.73 -14.37 -13.68
N SER A 384 -0.72 -15.07 -14.19
CA SER A 384 -0.70 -15.57 -15.56
C SER A 384 -1.84 -16.54 -15.84
N GLU A 385 -2.02 -17.55 -14.99
CA GLU A 385 -3.08 -18.54 -15.16
C GLU A 385 -4.47 -17.91 -15.15
N ALA A 386 -4.72 -17.00 -14.20
CA ALA A 386 -6.00 -16.31 -14.10
C ALA A 386 -6.25 -15.40 -15.30
N ALA A 387 -5.21 -14.74 -15.84
CA ALA A 387 -5.35 -13.91 -17.03
C ALA A 387 -5.67 -14.75 -18.29
N ASP A 388 -5.06 -15.92 -18.44
CA ASP A 388 -5.34 -16.85 -19.54
C ASP A 388 -6.78 -17.38 -19.48
N ASP A 389 -7.24 -17.78 -18.30
CA ASP A 389 -8.63 -18.20 -18.08
C ASP A 389 -9.61 -17.07 -18.40
N ALA A 390 -9.32 -15.83 -17.97
CA ALA A 390 -10.15 -14.67 -18.26
C ALA A 390 -10.28 -14.40 -19.76
N VAL A 391 -9.16 -14.42 -20.50
CA VAL A 391 -9.15 -14.25 -21.96
C VAL A 391 -9.93 -15.36 -22.64
N SER A 392 -9.73 -16.63 -22.24
CA SER A 392 -10.42 -17.79 -22.79
C SER A 392 -11.95 -17.65 -22.66
N ILE A 393 -12.43 -17.35 -21.45
CA ILE A 393 -13.87 -17.19 -21.16
C ILE A 393 -14.45 -16.00 -21.91
N CYS A 394 -13.80 -14.83 -21.87
CA CYS A 394 -14.29 -13.66 -22.60
C CYS A 394 -14.30 -13.88 -24.11
N ASN A 395 -13.38 -14.71 -24.63
CA ASN A 395 -13.30 -15.02 -26.05
C ASN A 395 -14.49 -15.88 -26.50
N GLU A 396 -14.87 -16.90 -25.72
CA GLU A 396 -16.07 -17.68 -26.01
C GLU A 396 -17.34 -16.82 -25.94
N LEU A 397 -17.49 -15.98 -24.91
CA LEU A 397 -18.62 -15.05 -24.80
C LEU A 397 -18.71 -14.05 -25.97
N ALA A 398 -17.57 -13.59 -26.48
CA ALA A 398 -17.53 -12.68 -27.62
C ALA A 398 -17.79 -13.38 -28.97
N LYS A 399 -17.63 -14.72 -29.06
CA LYS A 399 -18.06 -15.49 -30.24
C LYS A 399 -19.58 -15.69 -30.26
N GLU A 400 -20.18 -15.83 -29.09
CA GLU A 400 -21.63 -16.06 -28.93
C GLU A 400 -22.46 -14.79 -29.06
N SER A 401 -21.85 -13.62 -28.90
CA SER A 401 -22.52 -12.32 -28.94
C SER A 401 -21.73 -11.29 -29.75
N ASP A 402 -22.36 -10.71 -30.78
CA ASP A 402 -21.77 -9.63 -31.57
C ASP A 402 -21.94 -8.24 -30.89
N GLU A 403 -22.41 -8.22 -29.64
CA GLU A 403 -22.60 -6.98 -28.90
C GLU A 403 -21.27 -6.26 -28.63
N PRO A 404 -21.20 -4.92 -28.79
CA PRO A 404 -20.01 -4.13 -28.46
C PRO A 404 -19.49 -4.36 -27.03
N LYS A 405 -20.40 -4.67 -26.09
CA LYS A 405 -20.07 -4.93 -24.68
C LYS A 405 -19.22 -6.20 -24.51
N ALA A 406 -19.47 -7.26 -25.30
CA ALA A 406 -18.71 -8.49 -25.23
C ALA A 406 -17.29 -8.29 -25.79
N LYS A 407 -17.15 -7.61 -26.93
CA LYS A 407 -15.86 -7.22 -27.52
C LYS A 407 -15.04 -6.34 -26.59
N ARG A 408 -15.67 -5.39 -25.90
CA ARG A 408 -15.01 -4.55 -24.88
C ARG A 408 -14.46 -5.35 -23.71
N LYS A 409 -15.25 -6.30 -23.18
CA LYS A 409 -14.78 -7.19 -22.10
C LYS A 409 -13.57 -8.01 -22.54
N LEU A 410 -13.61 -8.54 -23.76
CA LEU A 410 -12.48 -9.27 -24.33
C LEU A 410 -11.24 -8.37 -24.52
N ALA A 411 -11.41 -7.15 -25.02
CA ALA A 411 -10.32 -6.18 -25.14
C ALA A 411 -9.67 -5.90 -23.78
N ASN A 412 -10.47 -5.72 -22.73
CA ASN A 412 -9.99 -5.53 -21.37
C ASN A 412 -9.25 -6.77 -20.83
N ALA A 413 -9.73 -7.99 -21.10
CA ALA A 413 -9.05 -9.22 -20.70
C ALA A 413 -7.66 -9.33 -21.36
N TYR A 414 -7.56 -9.09 -22.67
CA TYR A 414 -6.27 -9.05 -23.37
C TYR A 414 -5.34 -7.96 -22.82
N ARG A 415 -5.87 -6.77 -22.50
CA ARG A 415 -5.09 -5.68 -21.90
C ARG A 415 -4.47 -6.08 -20.57
N GLU A 416 -5.24 -6.68 -19.66
CA GLU A 416 -4.75 -7.13 -18.35
C GLU A 416 -3.73 -8.27 -18.51
N ARG A 417 -3.97 -9.23 -19.41
CA ARG A 417 -2.98 -10.28 -19.70
C ARG A 417 -1.69 -9.71 -20.29
N ALA A 418 -1.77 -8.71 -21.16
CA ALA A 418 -0.61 -8.02 -21.70
C ALA A 418 0.24 -7.38 -20.60
N ILE A 419 -0.39 -6.72 -19.61
CA ILE A 419 0.30 -6.14 -18.46
C ILE A 419 1.05 -7.24 -17.69
N ILE A 420 0.38 -8.35 -17.38
CA ILE A 420 0.99 -9.48 -16.67
C ILE A 420 2.14 -10.10 -17.46
N HIS A 421 1.98 -10.27 -18.78
CA HIS A 421 3.06 -10.71 -19.67
C HIS A 421 4.27 -9.80 -19.61
N GLY A 422 4.07 -8.47 -19.56
CA GLY A 422 5.14 -7.51 -19.33
C GLY A 422 5.85 -7.77 -17.99
N HIS A 423 5.10 -7.93 -16.90
CA HIS A 423 5.65 -8.17 -15.56
C HIS A 423 6.44 -9.48 -15.47
N CYS A 424 6.00 -10.54 -16.16
CA CYS A 424 6.72 -11.80 -16.28
C CYS A 424 7.90 -11.75 -17.27
N GLY A 425 8.16 -10.61 -17.93
CA GLY A 425 9.20 -10.47 -18.95
C GLY A 425 8.89 -11.15 -20.30
N ARG A 426 7.66 -11.64 -20.52
CA ARG A 426 7.22 -12.27 -21.77
C ARG A 426 6.80 -11.20 -22.79
N LEU A 427 7.78 -10.53 -23.38
CA LEU A 427 7.53 -9.35 -24.23
C LEU A 427 6.82 -9.65 -25.55
N ASP A 428 7.09 -10.78 -26.21
CA ASP A 428 6.40 -11.08 -27.49
C ASP A 428 4.90 -11.39 -27.29
N PRO A 429 4.51 -12.26 -26.33
CA PRO A 429 3.10 -12.42 -25.98
C PRO A 429 2.44 -11.12 -25.50
N CYS A 430 3.17 -10.29 -24.75
CA CYS A 430 2.70 -8.98 -24.31
C CYS A 430 2.32 -8.08 -25.50
N ARG A 431 3.21 -7.97 -26.51
CA ARG A 431 2.95 -7.16 -27.70
C ARG A 431 1.78 -7.69 -28.51
N GLU A 432 1.66 -9.00 -28.64
CA GLU A 432 0.56 -9.63 -29.37
C GLU A 432 -0.79 -9.38 -28.68
N ASP A 433 -0.85 -9.52 -27.36
CA ASP A 433 -2.07 -9.21 -26.60
C ASP A 433 -2.46 -7.74 -26.73
N TYR A 434 -1.49 -6.82 -26.72
CA TYR A 434 -1.75 -5.40 -26.97
C TYR A 434 -2.23 -5.12 -28.40
N ARG A 435 -1.74 -5.85 -29.41
CA ARG A 435 -2.23 -5.76 -30.79
C ARG A 435 -3.69 -6.17 -30.87
N ILE A 436 -4.04 -7.32 -30.28
CA ILE A 436 -5.41 -7.85 -30.26
C ILE A 436 -6.34 -6.91 -29.47
N CYS A 437 -5.90 -6.42 -28.30
CA CYS A 437 -6.63 -5.46 -27.49
C CYS A 437 -7.02 -4.21 -28.29
N LYS A 438 -6.06 -3.64 -29.03
CA LYS A 438 -6.29 -2.46 -29.88
C LYS A 438 -7.31 -2.74 -30.97
N GLU A 439 -7.15 -3.84 -31.72
CA GLU A 439 -8.07 -4.22 -32.80
C GLU A 439 -9.50 -4.40 -32.29
N LEU A 440 -9.68 -5.03 -31.13
CA LEU A 440 -10.99 -5.21 -30.52
C LEU A 440 -11.59 -3.88 -30.04
N ALA A 441 -10.79 -3.00 -29.44
CA ALA A 441 -11.24 -1.68 -28.99
C ALA A 441 -11.67 -0.80 -30.18
N GLU A 442 -10.94 -0.84 -31.29
CA GLU A 442 -11.31 -0.16 -32.53
C GLU A 442 -12.59 -0.77 -33.14
N ALA A 443 -12.70 -2.09 -33.17
CA ALA A 443 -13.85 -2.80 -33.73
C ALA A 443 -15.15 -2.60 -32.95
N CYS A 444 -15.10 -2.42 -31.62
CA CYS A 444 -16.28 -2.12 -30.82
C CYS A 444 -16.65 -0.63 -30.81
N GLY A 445 -15.82 0.24 -31.38
CA GLY A 445 -16.04 1.70 -31.41
C GLY A 445 -16.03 2.36 -30.02
N ASP A 446 -15.51 1.66 -29.00
CA ASP A 446 -15.49 2.13 -27.62
C ASP A 446 -14.23 2.96 -27.39
N LYS A 447 -14.40 4.28 -27.48
CA LYS A 447 -13.33 5.25 -27.27
C LYS A 447 -12.64 5.10 -25.91
N PRO A 448 -13.36 4.98 -24.77
CA PRO A 448 -12.73 4.68 -23.47
C PRO A 448 -11.85 3.43 -23.48
N ALA A 449 -12.27 2.34 -24.13
CA ALA A 449 -11.46 1.12 -24.23
C ALA A 449 -10.17 1.36 -25.03
N LEU A 450 -10.25 2.14 -26.12
CA LEU A 450 -9.08 2.52 -26.91
C LEU A 450 -8.13 3.45 -26.13
N ALA A 451 -8.65 4.36 -25.32
CA ALA A 451 -7.86 5.19 -24.42
C ALA A 451 -7.14 4.36 -23.34
N ALA A 452 -7.83 3.39 -22.74
CA ALA A 452 -7.26 2.46 -21.77
C ALA A 452 -6.13 1.62 -22.38
N TYR A 453 -6.27 1.19 -23.64
CA TYR A 453 -5.20 0.57 -24.41
C TYR A 453 -3.98 1.50 -24.49
N TYR A 454 -4.14 2.75 -24.96
CA TYR A 454 -3.02 3.67 -25.13
C TYR A 454 -2.30 3.94 -23.80
N GLY A 455 -3.03 4.14 -22.70
CA GLY A 455 -2.42 4.34 -21.37
C GLY A 455 -1.63 3.13 -20.87
N SER A 456 -2.15 1.92 -21.07
CA SER A 456 -1.49 0.67 -20.66
C SER A 456 -0.27 0.37 -21.55
N TYR A 457 -0.41 0.54 -22.87
CA TYR A 457 0.66 0.32 -23.84
C TYR A 457 1.82 1.32 -23.66
N ALA A 458 1.52 2.57 -23.27
CA ALA A 458 2.55 3.55 -22.92
C ALA A 458 3.44 3.06 -21.76
N THR A 459 2.85 2.33 -20.80
CA THR A 459 3.59 1.73 -19.68
C THR A 459 4.55 0.65 -20.15
N LEU A 460 4.13 -0.19 -21.12
CA LEU A 460 5.02 -1.16 -21.77
C LEU A 460 6.21 -0.46 -22.45
N LEU A 461 5.91 0.55 -23.27
CA LEU A 461 6.92 1.32 -24.02
C LEU A 461 7.93 2.00 -23.09
N ARG A 462 7.45 2.56 -21.97
CA ARG A 462 8.29 3.21 -20.96
C ARG A 462 9.24 2.23 -20.27
N TYR A 463 8.71 1.13 -19.73
CA TYR A 463 9.47 0.28 -18.82
C TYR A 463 10.29 -0.81 -19.50
N TYR A 464 9.79 -1.37 -20.61
CA TYR A 464 10.40 -2.56 -21.20
C TYR A 464 11.12 -2.24 -22.52
N ASP A 465 10.66 -1.21 -23.25
CA ASP A 465 11.28 -0.82 -24.52
C ASP A 465 12.22 0.39 -24.40
N GLY A 466 12.15 1.15 -23.30
CA GLY A 466 12.91 2.39 -23.13
C GLY A 466 12.49 3.50 -24.11
N LYS A 467 11.29 3.41 -24.69
CA LYS A 467 10.78 4.32 -25.72
C LYS A 467 9.92 5.42 -25.09
N THR A 468 10.54 6.25 -24.26
CA THR A 468 9.85 7.30 -23.49
C THR A 468 9.05 8.27 -24.38
N MET A 469 9.57 8.63 -25.56
CA MET A 469 8.86 9.53 -26.48
C MET A 469 7.59 8.89 -27.08
N ASP A 470 7.63 7.60 -27.41
CA ASP A 470 6.44 6.89 -27.91
C ASP A 470 5.39 6.72 -26.79
N ALA A 471 5.84 6.53 -25.55
CA ALA A 471 4.98 6.50 -24.38
C ALA A 471 4.27 7.85 -24.15
N ILE A 472 4.98 8.97 -24.27
CA ILE A 472 4.41 10.33 -24.21
C ILE A 472 3.29 10.49 -25.23
N GLU A 473 3.51 10.07 -26.48
CA GLU A 473 2.51 10.16 -27.54
C GLU A 473 1.27 9.31 -27.25
N CYS A 474 1.46 8.11 -26.69
CA CYS A 474 0.35 7.27 -26.26
C CYS A 474 -0.46 7.91 -25.12
N TYR A 475 0.18 8.49 -24.10
CA TYR A 475 -0.53 9.20 -23.03
C TYR A 475 -1.26 10.45 -23.54
N ARG A 476 -0.71 11.19 -24.51
CA ARG A 476 -1.41 12.31 -25.16
C ARG A 476 -2.67 11.84 -25.89
N LYS A 477 -2.61 10.72 -26.62
CA LYS A 477 -3.78 10.11 -27.29
C LYS A 477 -4.85 9.70 -26.28
N ALA A 478 -4.46 8.99 -25.21
CA ALA A 478 -5.39 8.59 -24.16
C ALA A 478 -6.06 9.81 -23.51
N SER A 479 -5.29 10.84 -23.15
CA SER A 479 -5.78 12.08 -22.55
C SER A 479 -6.74 12.82 -23.48
N ALA A 480 -6.44 12.92 -24.78
CA ALA A 480 -7.31 13.56 -25.75
C ALA A 480 -8.68 12.85 -25.86
N ILE A 481 -8.69 11.52 -25.82
CA ILE A 481 -9.92 10.73 -25.84
C ILE A 481 -10.72 10.96 -24.55
N TYR A 482 -10.12 10.79 -23.37
CA TYR A 482 -10.83 10.98 -22.10
C TYR A 482 -11.37 12.40 -21.92
N ARG A 483 -10.65 13.41 -22.43
CA ARG A 483 -11.14 14.80 -22.50
C ARG A 483 -12.39 14.92 -23.38
N SER A 484 -12.42 14.26 -24.55
CA SER A 484 -13.58 14.30 -25.45
C SER A 484 -14.81 13.58 -24.87
N GLU A 485 -14.59 12.57 -24.03
CA GLU A 485 -15.64 11.78 -23.37
C GLU A 485 -16.04 12.37 -22.00
N SER A 486 -15.47 13.52 -21.60
CA SER A 486 -15.68 14.14 -20.28
C SER A 486 -15.37 13.21 -19.09
N ASN A 487 -14.48 12.23 -19.27
CA ASN A 487 -14.03 11.34 -18.20
C ASN A 487 -12.86 11.99 -17.46
N LEU A 488 -13.19 12.89 -16.54
CA LEU A 488 -12.20 13.70 -15.81
C LEU A 488 -11.27 12.85 -14.93
N GLN A 489 -11.75 11.74 -14.38
CA GLN A 489 -10.97 10.87 -13.52
C GLN A 489 -9.81 10.20 -14.29
N ASN A 490 -10.13 9.53 -15.40
CA ASN A 490 -9.11 8.89 -16.22
C ASN A 490 -8.23 9.92 -16.95
N LEU A 491 -8.78 11.09 -17.31
CA LEU A 491 -7.98 12.19 -17.84
C LEU A 491 -6.92 12.66 -16.83
N ALA A 492 -7.29 12.88 -15.58
CA ALA A 492 -6.36 13.29 -14.53
C ALA A 492 -5.26 12.24 -14.35
N MET A 493 -5.62 10.95 -14.31
CA MET A 493 -4.66 9.84 -14.21
C MET A 493 -3.68 9.83 -15.40
N MET A 494 -4.17 9.98 -16.63
CA MET A 494 -3.33 10.01 -17.82
C MET A 494 -2.39 11.24 -17.82
N ASN A 495 -2.87 12.39 -17.36
CA ASN A 495 -2.05 13.60 -17.22
C ASN A 495 -0.95 13.45 -16.16
N VAL A 496 -1.22 12.74 -15.05
CA VAL A 496 -0.18 12.40 -14.06
C VAL A 496 0.90 11.53 -14.68
N GLN A 497 0.52 10.45 -15.38
CA GLN A 497 1.47 9.56 -16.05
C GLN A 497 2.27 10.27 -17.15
N LEU A 498 1.61 11.17 -17.89
CA LEU A 498 2.24 12.02 -18.88
C LEU A 498 3.27 12.95 -18.23
N GLY A 499 2.92 13.60 -17.11
CA GLY A 499 3.84 14.46 -16.35
C GLY A 499 5.08 13.72 -15.87
N VAL A 500 4.91 12.47 -15.43
CA VAL A 500 6.00 11.56 -15.07
C VAL A 500 6.95 11.32 -16.27
N CYS A 501 6.41 10.97 -17.44
CA CYS A 501 7.21 10.73 -18.66
C CYS A 501 7.88 12.01 -19.20
N LEU A 502 7.18 13.14 -19.18
CA LEU A 502 7.72 14.44 -19.58
C LEU A 502 8.88 14.85 -18.66
N GLY A 503 8.76 14.59 -17.35
CA GLY A 503 9.85 14.77 -16.39
C GLY A 503 11.07 13.87 -16.67
N GLN A 504 10.88 12.68 -17.26
CA GLN A 504 12.00 11.86 -17.76
C GLN A 504 12.63 12.43 -19.02
N ALA A 505 11.80 12.90 -19.94
CA ALA A 505 12.26 13.56 -21.17
C ALA A 505 12.89 14.95 -20.90
N SER A 506 12.90 15.42 -19.65
CA SER A 506 13.34 16.76 -19.24
C SER A 506 12.49 17.90 -19.84
N GLU A 507 11.26 17.59 -20.23
CA GLU A 507 10.22 18.53 -20.71
C GLU A 507 9.45 19.10 -19.49
N TYR A 508 10.17 19.78 -18.59
CA TYR A 508 9.63 20.11 -17.25
C TYR A 508 8.45 21.09 -17.28
N ASP A 509 8.42 22.04 -18.22
CA ASP A 509 7.36 23.04 -18.30
C ASP A 509 6.02 22.38 -18.67
N GLU A 510 6.02 21.53 -19.71
CA GLU A 510 4.82 20.77 -20.08
C GLU A 510 4.43 19.79 -18.97
N ALA A 511 5.40 19.16 -18.30
CA ALA A 511 5.13 18.25 -17.19
C ALA A 511 4.36 18.96 -16.06
N LYS A 512 4.80 20.16 -15.66
CA LYS A 512 4.13 20.98 -14.64
C LYS A 512 2.74 21.42 -15.09
N GLU A 513 2.57 21.79 -16.36
CA GLU A 513 1.27 22.14 -16.93
C GLU A 513 0.27 20.97 -16.82
N LYS A 514 0.67 19.76 -17.22
CA LYS A 514 -0.21 18.58 -17.16
C LYS A 514 -0.54 18.17 -15.72
N LEU A 515 0.38 18.31 -14.78
CA LEU A 515 0.12 18.08 -13.36
C LEU A 515 -0.80 19.13 -12.75
N ALA A 516 -0.70 20.39 -13.17
CA ALA A 516 -1.62 21.45 -12.74
C ALA A 516 -3.05 21.17 -13.25
N GLU A 517 -3.21 20.76 -14.51
CA GLU A 517 -4.50 20.30 -15.05
C GLU A 517 -5.06 19.12 -14.24
N ALA A 518 -4.24 18.08 -13.99
CA ALA A 518 -4.65 16.92 -13.20
C ALA A 518 -5.08 17.30 -11.78
N THR A 519 -4.35 18.20 -11.13
CA THR A 519 -4.67 18.67 -9.78
C THR A 519 -6.02 19.39 -9.74
N GLU A 520 -6.32 20.20 -10.75
CA GLU A 520 -7.63 20.87 -10.85
C GLU A 520 -8.76 19.86 -11.05
N TYR A 521 -8.56 18.84 -11.88
CA TYR A 521 -9.56 17.78 -12.06
C TYR A 521 -9.79 16.97 -10.78
N TYR A 522 -8.73 16.63 -10.04
CA TYR A 522 -8.89 15.96 -8.74
C TYR A 522 -9.52 16.87 -7.68
N ARG A 523 -9.27 18.18 -7.72
CA ARG A 523 -9.94 19.15 -6.85
C ARG A 523 -11.44 19.24 -7.14
N ILE A 524 -11.84 19.27 -8.41
CA ILE A 524 -13.26 19.26 -8.81
C ILE A 524 -13.95 17.97 -8.34
N GLN A 525 -13.23 16.85 -8.38
CA GLN A 525 -13.72 15.53 -7.96
C GLN A 525 -13.67 15.31 -6.44
N ASN A 526 -13.13 16.26 -5.66
CA ASN A 526 -12.84 16.07 -4.23
C ASN A 526 -12.01 14.80 -3.96
N ASP A 527 -11.01 14.51 -4.80
CA ASP A 527 -10.13 13.34 -4.68
C ASP A 527 -8.80 13.73 -4.00
N PRO A 528 -8.70 13.66 -2.66
CA PRO A 528 -7.47 13.99 -1.95
C PRO A 528 -6.31 13.03 -2.29
N LEU A 529 -6.60 11.78 -2.68
CA LEU A 529 -5.55 10.84 -3.08
C LEU A 529 -4.91 11.31 -4.39
N GLY A 530 -5.73 11.66 -5.39
CA GLY A 530 -5.27 12.20 -6.66
C GLY A 530 -4.47 13.49 -6.52
N ILE A 531 -4.90 14.41 -5.63
CA ILE A 531 -4.17 15.63 -5.29
C ILE A 531 -2.82 15.29 -4.64
N GLY A 532 -2.79 14.35 -3.71
CA GLY A 532 -1.54 13.90 -3.07
C GLY A 532 -0.55 13.34 -4.10
N MET A 533 -1.05 12.56 -5.05
CA MET A 533 -0.25 12.01 -6.15
C MET A 533 0.31 13.09 -7.06
N THR A 534 -0.49 14.10 -7.47
CA THR A 534 0.02 15.17 -8.34
C THR A 534 1.09 16.02 -7.64
N ILE A 535 0.90 16.34 -6.35
CA ILE A 535 1.88 17.07 -5.53
C ILE A 535 3.17 16.25 -5.39
N GLY A 536 3.06 14.96 -5.09
CA GLY A 536 4.21 14.08 -4.98
C GLY A 536 5.00 13.98 -6.29
N VAL A 537 4.32 13.84 -7.44
CA VAL A 537 4.97 13.85 -8.76
C VAL A 537 5.62 15.20 -9.06
N LEU A 538 5.01 16.32 -8.67
CA LEU A 538 5.65 17.64 -8.76
C LEU A 538 6.95 17.67 -7.94
N GLY A 539 6.94 17.09 -6.73
CA GLY A 539 8.14 16.92 -5.91
C GLY A 539 9.25 16.15 -6.63
N LEU A 540 8.90 15.10 -7.38
CA LEU A 540 9.86 14.37 -8.24
C LEU A 540 10.48 15.30 -9.29
N ILE A 541 9.65 16.12 -9.95
CA ILE A 541 10.10 17.05 -10.98
C ILE A 541 11.01 18.12 -10.38
N GLU A 542 10.65 18.68 -9.22
CA GLU A 542 11.49 19.66 -8.53
C GLU A 542 12.84 19.06 -8.12
N LEU A 543 12.86 17.82 -7.62
CA LEU A 543 14.10 17.13 -7.29
C LEU A 543 14.99 16.94 -8.54
N ARG A 544 14.39 16.60 -9.69
CA ARG A 544 15.10 16.53 -10.98
C ARG A 544 15.64 17.87 -11.45
N MET A 545 14.93 18.95 -11.14
CA MET A 545 15.40 20.32 -11.36
C MET A 545 16.44 20.75 -10.33
N GLY A 546 16.84 19.89 -9.38
CA GLY A 546 17.80 20.18 -8.32
C GLY A 546 17.23 21.04 -7.18
N ASN A 547 15.93 21.28 -7.18
CA ASN A 547 15.21 22.09 -6.21
C ASN A 547 14.83 21.22 -5.00
N GLN A 548 15.82 20.84 -4.20
CA GLN A 548 15.63 19.88 -3.10
C GLN A 548 14.65 20.36 -2.03
N HIS A 549 14.61 21.67 -1.76
CA HIS A 549 13.73 22.23 -0.74
C HIS A 549 12.26 22.22 -1.17
N GLU A 550 12.01 22.58 -2.43
CA GLU A 550 10.69 22.50 -3.06
C GLU A 550 10.22 21.05 -3.14
N ALA A 551 11.11 20.11 -3.49
CA ALA A 551 10.81 18.69 -3.50
C ALA A 551 10.40 18.16 -2.11
N GLU A 552 11.17 18.51 -1.07
CA GLU A 552 10.86 18.15 0.32
C GLU A 552 9.49 18.69 0.76
N THR A 553 9.18 19.93 0.38
CA THR A 553 7.89 20.57 0.67
C THR A 553 6.75 19.81 -0.01
N CYS A 554 6.90 19.45 -1.28
CA CYS A 554 5.91 18.67 -2.01
C CYS A 554 5.71 17.28 -1.38
N PHE A 555 6.77 16.53 -1.09
CA PHE A 555 6.62 15.21 -0.46
C PHE A 555 6.01 15.29 0.94
N ALA A 556 6.36 16.29 1.74
CA ALA A 556 5.75 16.51 3.06
C ALA A 556 4.26 16.82 2.97
N GLN A 557 3.83 17.63 1.99
CA GLN A 557 2.41 17.91 1.74
C GLN A 557 1.65 16.67 1.27
N ALA A 558 2.24 15.90 0.34
CA ALA A 558 1.66 14.66 -0.14
C ALA A 558 1.54 13.61 0.99
N LEU A 559 2.54 13.53 1.86
CA LEU A 559 2.55 12.67 3.05
C LEU A 559 1.51 13.07 4.09
N ASP A 560 1.36 14.37 4.39
CA ASP A 560 0.33 14.86 5.31
C ASP A 560 -1.08 14.52 4.79
N LEU A 561 -1.31 14.70 3.49
CA LEU A 561 -2.57 14.34 2.86
C LEU A 561 -2.81 12.82 2.92
N ALA A 562 -1.80 12.02 2.59
CA ALA A 562 -1.84 10.56 2.68
C ALA A 562 -2.16 10.06 4.10
N ARG A 563 -1.59 10.70 5.14
CA ARG A 563 -1.88 10.40 6.56
C ARG A 563 -3.31 10.74 6.94
N ARG A 564 -3.83 11.89 6.50
CA ARG A 564 -5.22 12.29 6.79
C ARG A 564 -6.25 11.34 6.19
N ILE A 565 -5.98 10.82 5.00
CA ILE A 565 -6.86 9.85 4.31
C ILE A 565 -6.58 8.39 4.74
N GLY A 566 -5.55 8.14 5.56
CA GLY A 566 -5.16 6.79 5.96
C GLY A 566 -4.65 5.91 4.82
N ASN A 567 -4.13 6.48 3.72
CA ASN A 567 -3.62 5.70 2.59
C ASN A 567 -2.16 5.27 2.86
N VAL A 568 -2.00 4.10 3.45
CA VAL A 568 -0.70 3.59 3.89
C VAL A 568 0.30 3.41 2.76
N ASN A 569 -0.14 2.95 1.57
CA ASN A 569 0.74 2.82 0.41
C ASN A 569 1.36 4.17 0.02
N SER A 570 0.56 5.24 -0.04
CA SER A 570 1.05 6.58 -0.33
C SER A 570 1.96 7.10 0.79
N ILE A 571 1.67 6.77 2.06
CA ILE A 571 2.54 7.12 3.19
C ILE A 571 3.92 6.48 3.01
N SER A 572 3.98 5.18 2.67
CA SER A 572 5.23 4.48 2.37
C SER A 572 5.98 5.17 1.25
N VAL A 573 5.33 5.39 0.10
CA VAL A 573 5.92 6.04 -1.07
C VAL A 573 6.53 7.42 -0.72
N TRP A 574 5.79 8.27 -0.03
CA TRP A 574 6.29 9.61 0.30
C TRP A 574 7.37 9.60 1.39
N ASN A 575 7.34 8.63 2.31
CA ASN A 575 8.43 8.39 3.26
C ASN A 575 9.72 7.99 2.52
N ALA A 576 9.66 7.03 1.60
CA ALA A 576 10.82 6.61 0.80
C ALA A 576 11.40 7.78 -0.02
N ASN A 577 10.54 8.64 -0.59
CA ASN A 577 11.01 9.81 -1.35
C ASN A 577 11.63 10.90 -0.46
N LEU A 578 11.16 11.08 0.78
CA LEU A 578 11.84 11.94 1.76
C LEU A 578 13.18 11.33 2.21
N ALA A 579 13.26 10.02 2.37
CA ALA A 579 14.50 9.30 2.67
C ALA A 579 15.54 9.44 1.54
N GLU A 580 15.09 9.50 0.28
CA GLU A 580 15.95 9.77 -0.88
C GLU A 580 16.59 11.18 -0.81
N ILE A 581 15.86 12.18 -0.32
CA ILE A 581 16.43 13.52 -0.06
C ILE A 581 17.50 13.46 1.03
N ALA A 582 17.31 12.62 2.06
CA ALA A 582 18.33 12.42 3.10
C ALA A 582 19.61 11.76 2.53
N LEU A 583 19.48 10.78 1.63
CA LEU A 583 20.64 10.22 0.90
C LEU A 583 21.41 11.30 0.12
N HIS A 584 20.69 12.22 -0.54
CA HIS A 584 21.32 13.34 -1.25
C HIS A 584 22.09 14.29 -0.35
N ARG A 585 21.64 14.44 0.89
CA ARG A 585 22.29 15.29 1.91
C ARG A 585 23.40 14.54 2.65
N GLU A 586 23.67 13.28 2.28
CA GLU A 586 24.61 12.40 2.96
C GLU A 586 24.24 12.16 4.44
N ASP A 587 22.97 12.35 4.80
CA ASP A 587 22.42 11.99 6.11
C ASP A 587 21.96 10.54 6.07
N TRP A 588 22.95 9.64 6.09
CA TRP A 588 22.73 8.21 5.93
C TRP A 588 21.84 7.62 7.04
N GLU A 589 21.91 8.15 8.26
CA GLU A 589 21.10 7.68 9.39
C GLU A 589 19.63 8.09 9.25
N ALA A 590 19.36 9.32 8.80
CA ALA A 590 17.98 9.74 8.50
C ALA A 590 17.42 8.96 7.29
N ALA A 591 18.24 8.75 6.25
CA ALA A 591 17.85 7.93 5.10
C ALA A 591 17.52 6.49 5.51
N LEU A 592 18.38 5.86 6.31
CA LEU A 592 18.18 4.49 6.80
C LEU A 592 16.85 4.37 7.54
N ARG A 593 16.58 5.25 8.51
CA ARG A 593 15.32 5.26 9.26
C ARG A 593 14.11 5.46 8.34
N GLY A 594 14.18 6.42 7.42
CA GLY A 594 13.07 6.70 6.51
C GLY A 594 12.72 5.53 5.58
N PHE A 595 13.73 4.79 5.08
CA PHE A 595 13.47 3.58 4.29
C PHE A 595 13.00 2.39 5.14
N GLN A 596 13.45 2.27 6.40
CA GLN A 596 12.92 1.25 7.33
C GLN A 596 11.45 1.50 7.68
N ASP A 597 11.10 2.75 7.99
CA ASP A 597 9.70 3.15 8.23
C ASP A 597 8.83 2.87 7.00
N SER A 598 9.37 3.08 5.79
CA SER A 598 8.69 2.73 4.54
C SER A 598 8.51 1.21 4.40
N GLU A 599 9.57 0.44 4.65
CA GLU A 599 9.56 -1.02 4.55
C GLU A 599 8.54 -1.66 5.51
N GLU A 600 8.44 -1.17 6.75
CA GLU A 600 7.45 -1.66 7.71
C GLU A 600 6.02 -1.52 7.20
N LEU A 601 5.72 -0.39 6.56
CA LEU A 601 4.41 -0.15 5.94
C LEU A 601 4.20 -1.03 4.70
N ASP A 602 5.23 -1.23 3.89
CA ASP A 602 5.19 -2.14 2.73
C ASP A 602 4.93 -3.58 3.16
N ILE A 603 5.57 -4.04 4.24
CA ILE A 603 5.38 -5.37 4.84
C ILE A 603 3.94 -5.51 5.35
N LEU A 604 3.43 -4.51 6.07
CA LEU A 604 2.06 -4.51 6.59
C LEU A 604 1.03 -4.68 5.47
N HIS A 605 1.30 -4.08 4.31
CA HIS A 605 0.43 -4.14 3.13
C HIS A 605 0.78 -5.24 2.13
N GLN A 606 1.84 -6.01 2.42
CA GLN A 606 2.40 -7.05 1.55
C GLN A 606 2.73 -6.55 0.15
N ASP A 607 3.17 -5.30 0.05
CA ASP A 607 3.71 -4.74 -1.19
C ASP A 607 5.17 -5.16 -1.34
N LEU A 608 5.38 -6.34 -1.93
CA LEU A 608 6.71 -6.89 -2.19
C LEU A 608 7.56 -5.98 -3.10
N HIS A 609 6.93 -5.16 -3.96
CA HIS A 609 7.66 -4.25 -4.82
C HIS A 609 8.12 -2.99 -4.05
N GLY A 610 7.22 -2.36 -3.30
CA GLY A 610 7.54 -1.29 -2.36
C GLY A 610 8.65 -1.73 -1.40
N GLN A 611 8.50 -2.93 -0.83
CA GLN A 611 9.51 -3.54 0.05
C GLN A 611 10.87 -3.63 -0.65
N SER A 612 10.94 -4.07 -1.90
CA SER A 612 12.20 -4.18 -2.63
C SER A 612 12.89 -2.82 -2.82
N ILE A 613 12.12 -1.76 -3.06
CA ILE A 613 12.61 -0.38 -3.21
C ILE A 613 13.17 0.11 -1.88
N SER A 614 12.42 -0.09 -0.79
CA SER A 614 12.82 0.26 0.56
C SER A 614 14.12 -0.47 0.96
N ILE A 615 14.22 -1.78 0.70
CA ILE A 615 15.44 -2.58 0.94
C ILE A 615 16.64 -2.05 0.13
N ILE A 616 16.44 -1.68 -1.14
CA ILE A 616 17.50 -1.06 -1.95
C ILE A 616 17.94 0.29 -1.35
N GLY A 617 17.00 1.10 -0.88
CA GLY A 617 17.28 2.35 -0.16
C GLY A 617 18.11 2.11 1.11
N ILE A 618 17.73 1.12 1.91
CA ILE A 618 18.47 0.68 3.12
C ILE A 618 19.90 0.24 2.75
N ALA A 619 20.05 -0.61 1.74
CA ALA A 619 21.36 -1.06 1.27
C ALA A 619 22.24 0.11 0.82
N ARG A 620 21.67 1.12 0.14
CA ARG A 620 22.39 2.35 -0.23
C ARG A 620 22.83 3.17 0.98
N ALA A 621 22.00 3.28 2.00
CA ALA A 621 22.36 3.95 3.25
C ALA A 621 23.54 3.23 3.94
N TYR A 622 23.50 1.90 4.04
CA TYR A 622 24.60 1.10 4.57
C TYR A 622 25.89 1.23 3.76
N ILE A 623 25.81 1.20 2.42
CA ILE A 623 26.96 1.47 1.54
C ILE A 623 27.55 2.87 1.81
N GLY A 624 26.71 3.90 1.99
CA GLY A 624 27.14 5.25 2.35
C GLY A 624 27.88 5.31 3.69
N MET A 625 27.43 4.52 4.67
CA MET A 625 28.08 4.33 5.96
C MET A 625 29.35 3.45 5.90
N LEU A 626 29.62 2.81 4.75
CA LEU A 626 30.63 1.75 4.56
C LEU A 626 30.37 0.46 5.34
N ASP A 627 29.13 0.17 5.70
CA ASP A 627 28.75 -1.12 6.27
C ASP A 627 28.34 -2.08 5.14
N PHE A 628 29.34 -2.62 4.44
CA PHE A 628 29.11 -3.52 3.30
C PHE A 628 28.49 -4.86 3.72
N ALA A 629 28.72 -5.31 4.95
CA ALA A 629 28.15 -6.55 5.47
C ALA A 629 26.63 -6.43 5.63
N SER A 630 26.15 -5.35 6.25
CA SER A 630 24.72 -5.07 6.35
C SER A 630 24.10 -4.82 4.97
N ALA A 631 24.79 -4.07 4.09
CA ALA A 631 24.32 -3.86 2.72
C ALA A 631 24.14 -5.17 1.92
N GLU A 632 25.08 -6.13 2.04
CA GLU A 632 24.97 -7.44 1.39
C GLU A 632 23.80 -8.26 1.95
N SER A 633 23.59 -8.24 3.26
CA SER A 633 22.45 -8.90 3.90
C SER A 633 21.12 -8.39 3.34
N GLU A 634 20.99 -7.06 3.19
CA GLU A 634 19.79 -6.45 2.62
C GLU A 634 19.62 -6.78 1.12
N LEU A 635 20.71 -6.79 0.37
CA LEU A 635 20.66 -7.18 -1.04
C LEU A 635 20.29 -8.67 -1.22
N GLU A 636 20.74 -9.55 -0.33
CA GLU A 636 20.31 -10.96 -0.32
C GLU A 636 18.80 -11.08 -0.06
N ARG A 637 18.23 -10.27 0.86
CA ARG A 637 16.77 -10.18 1.06
C ARG A 637 16.04 -9.69 -0.19
N CYS A 638 16.56 -8.67 -0.86
CA CYS A 638 15.99 -8.19 -2.13
C CYS A 638 16.04 -9.28 -3.23
N ALA A 639 17.11 -10.08 -3.27
CA ALA A 639 17.23 -11.20 -4.20
C ALA A 639 16.21 -12.31 -3.93
N GLU A 640 15.90 -12.58 -2.65
CA GLU A 640 14.85 -13.54 -2.29
C GLU A 640 13.47 -13.08 -2.78
N ILE A 641 13.15 -11.80 -2.59
CA ILE A 641 11.91 -11.20 -3.11
C ILE A 641 11.88 -11.24 -4.64
N ALA A 642 13.01 -10.95 -5.31
CA ALA A 642 13.11 -11.03 -6.76
C ALA A 642 12.86 -12.46 -7.27
N ARG A 643 13.42 -13.47 -6.58
CA ARG A 643 13.23 -14.89 -6.91
C ARG A 643 11.81 -15.36 -6.67
N SER A 644 11.17 -14.96 -5.57
CA SER A 644 9.80 -15.37 -5.25
C SER A 644 8.77 -14.73 -6.18
N THR A 645 9.03 -13.51 -6.66
CA THR A 645 8.09 -12.77 -7.52
C THR A 645 8.35 -12.96 -9.01
N GLY A 646 9.55 -13.36 -9.43
CA GLY A 646 9.92 -13.41 -10.86
C GLY A 646 9.96 -12.04 -11.54
N GLY A 647 9.94 -10.94 -10.77
CA GLY A 647 9.84 -9.58 -11.28
C GLY A 647 11.16 -9.05 -11.86
N LYS A 648 11.22 -8.88 -13.19
CA LYS A 648 12.43 -8.41 -13.89
C LYS A 648 12.98 -7.08 -13.35
N ALA A 649 12.13 -6.11 -13.05
CA ALA A 649 12.57 -4.80 -12.54
C ALA A 649 13.22 -4.87 -11.14
N ILE A 650 12.71 -5.74 -10.27
CA ILE A 650 13.29 -5.97 -8.94
C ILE A 650 14.66 -6.63 -9.10
N LEU A 651 14.74 -7.61 -10.00
CA LEU A 651 15.97 -8.32 -10.32
C LEU A 651 17.04 -7.40 -10.90
N ASP A 652 16.68 -6.53 -11.85
CA ASP A 652 17.58 -5.56 -12.47
C ASP A 652 18.16 -4.59 -11.42
N ASN A 653 17.33 -4.06 -10.52
CA ASN A 653 17.77 -3.16 -9.45
C ASN A 653 18.69 -3.87 -8.44
N TYR A 654 18.33 -5.09 -8.03
CA TYR A 654 19.18 -5.93 -7.18
C TYR A 654 20.56 -6.14 -7.82
N HIS A 655 20.59 -6.56 -9.10
CA HIS A 655 21.85 -6.83 -9.80
C HIS A 655 22.74 -5.59 -9.86
N TYR A 656 22.16 -4.45 -10.22
CA TYR A 656 22.90 -3.18 -10.25
C TYR A 656 23.54 -2.86 -8.89
N MET A 657 22.76 -2.94 -7.82
CA MET A 657 23.22 -2.60 -6.47
C MET A 657 24.21 -3.62 -5.90
N ASN A 658 24.06 -4.90 -6.20
CA ASN A 658 24.97 -5.95 -5.77
C ASN A 658 26.35 -5.84 -6.44
N VAL A 659 26.37 -5.56 -7.75
CA VAL A 659 27.62 -5.28 -8.46
C VAL A 659 28.34 -4.08 -7.84
N LEU A 660 27.59 -3.02 -7.53
CA LEU A 660 28.13 -1.83 -6.89
C LEU A 660 28.72 -2.13 -5.50
N CYS A 661 27.95 -2.78 -4.62
CA CYS A 661 28.40 -3.13 -3.27
C CYS A 661 29.69 -3.96 -3.30
N THR A 662 29.71 -4.99 -4.16
CA THR A 662 30.88 -5.88 -4.30
C THR A 662 32.10 -5.13 -4.84
N ALA A 663 31.93 -4.26 -5.84
CA ALA A 663 33.03 -3.49 -6.42
C ALA A 663 33.68 -2.57 -5.39
N LEU A 664 32.88 -1.90 -4.56
CA LEU A 664 33.35 -1.00 -3.51
C LEU A 664 34.04 -1.75 -2.37
N ARG A 665 33.52 -2.91 -1.99
CA ARG A 665 34.14 -3.77 -0.97
C ARG A 665 35.53 -4.25 -1.40
N ILE A 666 35.68 -4.68 -2.65
CA ILE A 666 36.97 -5.09 -3.24
C ILE A 666 37.96 -3.92 -3.26
N ASP A 667 37.51 -2.71 -3.64
CA ASP A 667 38.34 -1.50 -3.65
C ASP A 667 38.82 -1.11 -2.24
N MET A 668 37.97 -1.31 -1.22
CA MET A 668 38.29 -1.05 0.19
C MET A 668 39.21 -2.10 0.81
N GLY A 669 39.48 -3.21 0.13
CA GLY A 669 40.41 -4.26 0.55
C GLY A 669 39.81 -5.29 1.51
N GLU A 670 38.49 -5.33 1.66
CA GLU A 670 37.79 -6.44 2.32
C GLU A 670 37.74 -7.64 1.36
N GLN A 671 37.92 -8.86 1.87
CA GLN A 671 37.86 -10.09 1.06
C GLN A 671 36.42 -10.32 0.59
N GLY A 672 36.06 -9.75 -0.56
CA GLY A 672 34.84 -10.11 -1.29
C GLY A 672 35.09 -11.31 -2.20
N ASP A 673 34.17 -12.28 -2.23
CA ASP A 673 34.18 -13.35 -3.22
C ASP A 673 33.74 -12.79 -4.58
N PRO A 674 34.65 -12.64 -5.57
CA PRO A 674 34.31 -12.09 -6.88
C PRO A 674 33.33 -12.99 -7.64
N HIS A 675 33.21 -14.27 -7.26
CA HIS A 675 32.32 -15.21 -7.91
C HIS A 675 30.85 -14.99 -7.57
N LYS A 676 30.52 -14.43 -6.39
CA LYS A 676 29.15 -14.02 -6.04
C LYS A 676 28.61 -12.93 -6.96
N ALA A 677 29.47 -12.08 -7.54
CA ALA A 677 29.08 -10.99 -8.44
C ALA A 677 28.67 -11.47 -9.85
N VAL A 678 28.96 -12.72 -10.23
CA VAL A 678 28.88 -13.21 -11.62
C VAL A 678 27.75 -14.24 -11.84
N GLU A 679 26.99 -14.62 -10.81
CA GLU A 679 25.69 -15.26 -11.02
C GLU A 679 24.64 -14.24 -11.51
N VAL A 680 24.90 -13.67 -12.68
CA VAL A 680 23.89 -13.00 -13.49
C VAL A 680 23.13 -14.10 -14.19
N HIS A 681 21.91 -14.41 -13.73
CA HIS A 681 21.02 -15.28 -14.48
C HIS A 681 20.49 -14.47 -15.67
N ILE A 682 21.25 -14.45 -16.76
CA ILE A 682 20.77 -13.91 -18.05
C ILE A 682 19.67 -14.87 -18.51
N PRO A 683 18.40 -14.44 -18.62
CA PRO A 683 17.33 -15.30 -19.11
C PRO A 683 17.65 -15.72 -20.56
N PRO A 684 17.30 -16.95 -20.98
CA PRO A 684 17.47 -17.41 -22.35
C PRO A 684 16.46 -16.68 -23.25
N MET A 685 16.80 -15.48 -23.73
CA MET A 685 15.91 -14.69 -24.58
C MET A 685 16.61 -14.03 -25.78
N MET A 686 17.64 -14.69 -26.32
CA MET A 686 18.27 -14.32 -27.61
C MET A 686 18.60 -15.54 -28.49
N ALA A 687 17.77 -16.59 -28.45
CA ALA A 687 18.01 -17.79 -29.26
C ALA A 687 17.28 -17.81 -30.62
N ASP A 688 16.15 -17.11 -30.79
CA ASP A 688 15.37 -17.21 -32.04
C ASP A 688 15.40 -15.90 -32.85
N PHE A 689 16.51 -15.67 -33.53
CA PHE A 689 16.56 -14.78 -34.70
C PHE A 689 17.04 -15.62 -35.88
N GLU A 690 16.11 -16.22 -36.64
CA GLU A 690 16.41 -16.77 -37.96
C GLU A 690 16.53 -15.62 -38.96
N GLY A 691 17.77 -15.27 -39.29
CA GLY A 691 18.10 -14.28 -40.32
C GLY A 691 19.59 -14.00 -40.34
N GLU A 692 20.37 -14.86 -41.00
CA GLU A 692 21.80 -14.66 -41.20
C GLU A 692 22.09 -13.46 -42.12
N PRO A 693 22.95 -12.49 -41.74
CA PRO A 693 23.72 -11.74 -42.70
C PRO A 693 25.05 -12.47 -42.94
N HIS A 694 25.24 -12.95 -44.17
CA HIS A 694 26.54 -13.39 -44.68
C HIS A 694 27.57 -12.26 -44.56
N ILE A 695 28.61 -12.45 -43.73
CA ILE A 695 29.80 -11.59 -43.72
C ILE A 695 31.02 -12.52 -43.80
N ASP A 696 31.84 -12.36 -44.84
CA ASP A 696 33.06 -13.14 -45.07
C ASP A 696 34.05 -13.02 -43.89
N PRO A 697 34.79 -14.09 -43.54
CA PRO A 697 35.74 -14.08 -42.44
C PRO A 697 37.02 -13.30 -42.82
N PRO A 698 37.52 -12.36 -41.98
CA PRO A 698 38.81 -11.74 -42.21
C PRO A 698 39.97 -12.62 -41.71
N GLU A 699 41.12 -12.43 -42.34
CA GLU A 699 42.37 -13.18 -42.26
C GLU A 699 42.89 -13.45 -40.82
N ARG A 700 43.49 -14.63 -40.66
CA ARG A 700 44.16 -15.09 -39.42
C ARG A 700 45.21 -14.08 -38.93
N PHE A 701 44.94 -13.43 -37.80
CA PHE A 701 45.96 -12.72 -37.03
C PHE A 701 46.75 -13.71 -36.15
N ASN A 702 47.94 -14.09 -36.61
CA ASN A 702 48.95 -14.75 -35.78
C ASN A 702 49.79 -13.67 -35.08
N GLY A 703 49.64 -13.51 -33.76
CA GLY A 703 50.58 -12.76 -32.91
C GLY A 703 49.91 -11.82 -31.91
N TRP A 704 50.33 -11.94 -30.65
CA TRP A 704 49.81 -11.18 -29.51
C TRP A 704 50.14 -9.69 -29.65
N ALA A 705 49.12 -8.82 -29.57
CA ALA A 705 49.28 -7.38 -29.49
C ALA A 705 48.67 -6.85 -28.18
N SER A 706 49.39 -5.99 -27.48
CA SER A 706 48.95 -5.31 -26.26
C SER A 706 47.77 -4.38 -26.53
N ALA A 707 46.88 -4.19 -25.54
CA ALA A 707 45.68 -3.34 -25.60
C ALA A 707 45.91 -1.95 -26.24
N ALA A 708 47.07 -1.33 -25.99
CA ALA A 708 47.47 -0.05 -26.59
C ALA A 708 47.53 -0.04 -28.14
N ARG A 709 47.76 -1.20 -28.78
CA ARG A 709 47.83 -1.32 -30.25
C ARG A 709 46.46 -1.51 -30.89
N ILE A 710 45.49 -2.01 -30.12
CA ILE A 710 44.09 -2.16 -30.52
C ILE A 710 43.38 -0.79 -30.42
N GLU A 711 43.62 -0.03 -29.34
CA GLU A 711 43.17 1.37 -29.21
C GLU A 711 43.73 2.27 -30.34
N GLN A 712 44.98 2.07 -30.74
CA GLN A 712 45.61 2.86 -31.82
C GLN A 712 45.06 2.51 -33.22
N GLU A 713 44.47 1.34 -33.41
CA GLU A 713 43.81 0.96 -34.68
C GLU A 713 42.32 1.33 -34.70
N LEU A 714 41.65 1.27 -33.55
CA LEU A 714 40.24 1.69 -33.41
C LEU A 714 40.07 3.21 -33.49
N SER A 715 41.04 3.99 -32.97
CA SER A 715 41.04 5.46 -33.07
C SER A 715 41.25 6.02 -34.49
N LYS A 716 41.52 5.16 -35.48
CA LYS A 716 41.72 5.56 -36.88
C LYS A 716 40.49 5.36 -37.78
N ARG A 717 39.37 4.83 -37.26
CA ARG A 717 38.22 4.42 -38.09
C ARG A 717 36.92 5.13 -37.69
N GLU A 718 36.05 5.36 -38.67
CA GLU A 718 34.86 6.21 -38.52
C GLU A 718 33.74 5.56 -37.69
N PRO A 719 32.83 6.36 -37.10
CA PRO A 719 31.85 5.93 -36.08
C PRO A 719 30.80 4.89 -36.53
N ALA A 720 30.65 4.66 -37.84
CA ALA A 720 29.65 3.74 -38.38
C ALA A 720 29.95 2.26 -38.12
N ASP A 721 31.21 1.89 -37.82
CA ASP A 721 31.62 0.49 -37.59
C ASP A 721 31.32 -0.01 -36.15
N ALA A 722 30.95 0.87 -35.23
CA ALA A 722 30.71 0.53 -33.82
C ALA A 722 29.50 -0.41 -33.62
N ALA A 723 28.46 -0.29 -34.44
CA ALA A 723 27.27 -1.14 -34.38
C ALA A 723 27.58 -2.61 -34.78
N ALA A 724 28.42 -2.79 -35.80
CA ALA A 724 28.86 -4.12 -36.27
C ALA A 724 29.79 -4.81 -35.25
N HIS A 725 30.56 -4.03 -34.48
CA HIS A 725 31.40 -4.56 -33.41
C HIS A 725 30.61 -4.92 -32.14
N LEU A 726 29.53 -4.18 -31.84
CA LEU A 726 28.59 -4.53 -30.76
C LEU A 726 27.82 -5.82 -31.08
N GLU A 727 27.41 -5.99 -32.33
CA GLU A 727 26.81 -7.24 -32.84
C GLU A 727 27.79 -8.43 -32.76
N LYS A 728 29.06 -8.23 -33.10
CA LYS A 728 30.12 -9.24 -32.94
C LYS A 728 30.36 -9.60 -31.47
N ALA A 729 30.37 -8.63 -30.56
CA ALA A 729 30.50 -8.90 -29.13
C ALA A 729 29.31 -9.73 -28.60
N ARG A 730 28.09 -9.43 -29.06
CA ARG A 730 26.89 -10.25 -28.77
C ARG A 730 26.95 -11.64 -29.38
N TYR A 731 27.52 -11.79 -30.57
CA TYR A 731 27.75 -13.10 -31.21
C TYR A 731 28.71 -14.00 -30.41
N TYR A 732 29.85 -13.48 -29.95
CA TYR A 732 30.78 -14.27 -29.13
C TYR A 732 30.26 -14.55 -27.71
N ALA A 733 29.46 -13.65 -27.14
CA ALA A 733 28.74 -13.91 -25.88
C ALA A 733 27.72 -15.07 -26.01
N ARG A 734 27.00 -15.15 -27.14
CA ARG A 734 26.09 -16.27 -27.46
C ARG A 734 26.83 -17.60 -27.56
N LYS A 735 27.96 -17.63 -28.27
CA LYS A 735 28.76 -18.85 -28.46
C LYS A 735 29.41 -19.39 -27.17
N ALA A 736 29.69 -18.50 -26.21
CA ALA A 736 30.22 -18.88 -24.90
C ALA A 736 29.16 -19.53 -23.98
N LEU A 737 27.88 -19.30 -24.24
CA LEU A 737 26.75 -19.87 -23.50
C LEU A 737 26.37 -21.28 -23.97
N ASP A 738 26.84 -21.73 -25.14
CA ASP A 738 26.59 -23.07 -25.71
C ASP A 738 27.53 -24.18 -25.19
N ILE A 739 28.37 -23.89 -24.19
CA ILE A 739 29.30 -24.87 -23.63
C ILE A 739 28.57 -25.79 -22.64
N ASP A 740 28.57 -27.10 -22.95
CA ASP A 740 27.92 -28.18 -22.20
C ASP A 740 28.25 -28.12 -20.68
N PRO A 741 27.22 -28.03 -19.79
CA PRO A 741 27.39 -27.98 -18.34
C PRO A 741 28.18 -29.15 -17.74
N ASN A 742 28.31 -30.27 -18.46
CA ASN A 742 28.93 -31.49 -17.96
C ASN A 742 30.47 -31.55 -18.10
N GLN A 743 31.13 -30.55 -18.69
CA GLN A 743 32.60 -30.50 -18.81
C GLN A 743 33.31 -29.67 -17.71
N ARG A 744 32.75 -29.60 -16.50
CA ARG A 744 33.43 -29.01 -15.33
C ARG A 744 34.45 -29.99 -14.73
N HIS A 745 35.64 -30.08 -15.30
CA HIS A 745 36.80 -30.62 -14.57
C HIS A 745 37.89 -29.57 -14.38
N GLU A 746 38.22 -29.32 -13.10
CA GLU A 746 39.49 -28.85 -12.56
C GLU A 746 40.32 -27.92 -13.47
N SER A 747 39.92 -26.66 -13.60
CA SER A 747 40.88 -25.61 -13.96
C SER A 747 40.67 -24.36 -13.11
N GLN A 748 41.74 -23.99 -12.40
CA GLN A 748 41.83 -22.74 -11.63
C GLN A 748 41.79 -21.56 -12.61
N HIS A 749 40.60 -20.98 -12.84
CA HIS A 749 40.47 -19.78 -13.64
C HIS A 749 40.93 -18.55 -12.83
N ARG A 750 41.85 -17.74 -13.39
CA ARG A 750 42.27 -16.44 -12.84
C ARG A 750 41.43 -15.33 -13.47
N TYR A 751 40.62 -14.66 -12.67
CA TYR A 751 39.86 -13.47 -13.07
C TYR A 751 40.76 -12.23 -12.96
N ARG A 752 40.69 -11.33 -13.95
CA ARG A 752 41.27 -9.98 -13.84
C ARG A 752 40.19 -8.96 -14.19
N LEU A 753 39.93 -8.06 -13.24
CA LEU A 753 39.06 -6.90 -13.41
C LEU A 753 39.82 -5.81 -14.18
N GLY A 754 39.20 -5.23 -15.21
CA GLY A 754 39.73 -4.06 -15.90
C GLY A 754 38.62 -3.09 -16.28
N LEU A 755 38.85 -1.79 -16.10
CA LEU A 755 37.97 -0.72 -16.55
C LEU A 755 38.34 -0.36 -17.99
N VAL A 756 37.39 -0.46 -18.92
CA VAL A 756 37.57 -0.02 -20.31
C VAL A 756 36.59 1.11 -20.58
N GLY A 757 37.10 2.25 -21.07
CA GLY A 757 36.29 3.41 -21.40
C GLY A 757 36.30 3.68 -22.90
N ASP A 758 35.12 3.80 -23.49
CA ASP A 758 34.94 4.43 -24.80
C ASP A 758 33.65 5.27 -24.79
N ALA A 759 33.69 6.43 -25.46
CA ALA A 759 32.55 7.33 -25.71
C ALA A 759 31.54 7.51 -24.54
N GLY A 760 32.02 7.82 -23.33
CA GLY A 760 31.16 8.18 -22.19
C GLY A 760 30.53 7.01 -21.42
N ARG A 761 30.98 5.77 -21.64
CA ARG A 761 30.59 4.60 -20.82
C ARG A 761 31.81 3.98 -20.16
N LEU A 762 31.68 3.67 -18.87
CA LEU A 762 32.68 2.96 -18.10
C LEU A 762 32.25 1.51 -18.05
N CYS A 763 32.97 0.60 -18.71
CA CYS A 763 32.57 -0.80 -18.75
C CYS A 763 33.45 -1.64 -17.81
N LEU A 764 32.83 -2.44 -16.94
CA LEU A 764 33.53 -3.53 -16.26
C LEU A 764 33.78 -4.63 -17.29
N ALA A 765 35.05 -4.90 -17.61
CA ALA A 765 35.43 -5.99 -18.49
C ALA A 765 35.79 -7.23 -17.66
N LEU A 766 34.97 -8.28 -17.75
CA LEU A 766 35.31 -9.60 -17.21
C LEU A 766 35.98 -10.42 -18.31
N ARG A 767 37.23 -10.82 -18.09
CA ARG A 767 37.96 -11.75 -18.97
C ARG A 767 37.80 -13.19 -18.46
N PHE A 768 37.36 -14.09 -19.34
CA PHE A 768 37.37 -15.53 -19.11
C PHE A 768 38.54 -16.16 -19.89
N ASP A 769 39.36 -16.98 -19.22
CA ASP A 769 40.31 -17.88 -19.89
C ASP A 769 39.73 -19.31 -19.79
N ALA A 770 39.01 -19.73 -20.82
CA ALA A 770 38.68 -21.13 -21.06
C ALA A 770 39.13 -21.47 -22.49
N ASN A 771 40.14 -22.34 -22.60
CA ASN A 771 40.64 -22.94 -23.84
C ASN A 771 40.46 -22.12 -25.14
N GLN A 772 41.43 -21.25 -25.40
CA GLN A 772 41.71 -20.57 -26.68
C GLN A 772 40.69 -19.58 -27.27
N ASP A 773 39.51 -19.40 -26.68
CA ASP A 773 38.61 -18.29 -27.03
C ASP A 773 38.41 -17.34 -25.83
N ALA A 774 38.87 -16.09 -25.96
CA ALA A 774 38.72 -15.07 -24.94
C ALA A 774 37.48 -14.20 -25.24
N GLY A 775 36.48 -14.24 -24.36
CA GLY A 775 35.31 -13.36 -24.38
C GLY A 775 35.44 -12.20 -23.39
N VAL A 776 34.87 -11.04 -23.74
CA VAL A 776 34.76 -9.85 -22.87
C VAL A 776 33.28 -9.56 -22.64
N VAL A 777 32.85 -9.56 -21.38
CA VAL A 777 31.52 -9.05 -20.98
C VAL A 777 31.69 -7.60 -20.54
N LEU A 778 30.92 -6.68 -21.14
CA LEU A 778 30.92 -5.25 -20.81
C LEU A 778 29.69 -4.94 -19.95
N LEU A 779 29.89 -4.64 -18.67
CA LEU A 779 28.83 -4.11 -17.79
C LEU A 779 28.93 -2.59 -17.72
N ASN A 780 27.88 -1.87 -18.10
CA ASN A 780 27.84 -0.41 -18.07
C ASN A 780 27.82 0.09 -16.61
N LEU A 781 28.97 0.48 -16.08
CA LEU A 781 29.11 1.06 -14.74
C LEU A 781 28.84 2.56 -14.80
N ASN A 782 28.01 3.01 -13.86
CA ASN A 782 27.66 4.41 -13.70
C ASN A 782 28.89 5.24 -13.22
N PRO A 783 29.36 6.25 -13.97
CA PRO A 783 30.57 7.02 -13.66
C PRO A 783 30.57 7.79 -12.33
N LEU A 784 29.42 7.92 -11.67
CA LEU A 784 29.19 8.84 -10.56
C LEU A 784 29.52 8.29 -9.18
N LEU A 785 29.29 7.00 -8.96
CA LEU A 785 29.63 6.37 -7.69
C LEU A 785 31.13 6.47 -7.46
N LEU A 786 31.94 6.26 -8.50
CA LEU A 786 33.37 6.54 -8.52
C LEU A 786 33.73 8.00 -8.13
N HIS A 787 32.84 8.98 -8.32
CA HIS A 787 33.09 10.36 -7.92
C HIS A 787 32.74 10.65 -6.44
N GLN A 788 31.64 10.09 -5.92
CA GLN A 788 31.30 10.18 -4.49
C GLN A 788 32.37 9.49 -3.61
N PHE A 789 32.92 8.35 -4.06
CA PHE A 789 34.01 7.67 -3.37
C PHE A 789 35.36 8.40 -3.47
N LYS A 790 35.57 9.25 -4.50
CA LYS A 790 36.76 10.10 -4.64
C LYS A 790 36.86 11.20 -3.58
N GLN A 791 35.80 11.58 -2.87
CA GLN A 791 35.87 12.63 -1.84
C GLN A 791 36.38 12.12 -0.48
N ARG A 792 36.42 10.79 -0.26
CA ARG A 792 37.16 10.22 0.88
C ARG A 792 38.65 10.23 0.57
N GLN A 793 39.39 11.05 1.31
CA GLN A 793 40.82 11.28 1.11
C GLN A 793 41.66 9.98 1.15
N GLU A 794 41.18 8.96 1.84
CA GLU A 794 41.78 7.61 1.90
C GLU A 794 41.57 6.78 0.63
N VAL A 795 40.38 6.86 0.02
CA VAL A 795 40.01 6.16 -1.22
C VAL A 795 40.64 6.87 -2.43
N ALA A 796 40.65 8.20 -2.43
CA ALA A 796 41.32 9.02 -3.43
C ALA A 796 42.84 8.77 -3.51
N ASN A 797 43.49 8.57 -2.37
CA ASN A 797 44.92 8.31 -2.30
C ASN A 797 45.28 6.87 -2.75
N LYS A 798 44.42 5.88 -2.48
CA LYS A 798 44.60 4.50 -2.99
C LYS A 798 44.32 4.39 -4.49
N LEU A 799 43.26 5.03 -5.00
CA LEU A 799 42.95 5.12 -6.43
C LEU A 799 44.08 5.78 -7.24
N ARG A 800 44.73 6.82 -6.69
CA ARG A 800 45.93 7.45 -7.28
C ARG A 800 47.12 6.50 -7.46
N THR A 801 47.22 5.47 -6.63
CA THR A 801 48.40 4.60 -6.58
C THR A 801 48.31 3.42 -7.57
N LEU A 802 47.10 3.04 -8.00
CA LEU A 802 46.87 1.80 -8.77
C LEU A 802 46.40 1.98 -10.23
N GLY A 803 46.05 3.19 -10.71
CA GLY A 803 45.48 3.31 -12.08
C GLY A 803 45.47 4.68 -12.77
N LEU A 804 46.27 5.66 -12.36
CA LEU A 804 46.07 7.07 -12.72
C LEU A 804 47.17 7.72 -13.58
N ALA A 805 47.76 7.00 -14.54
CA ALA A 805 48.52 7.63 -15.63
C ALA A 805 47.75 7.72 -16.96
N LEU A 806 46.73 6.87 -17.17
CA LEU A 806 45.92 6.82 -18.40
C LEU A 806 44.59 7.58 -18.30
N ILE A 807 44.07 7.75 -17.09
CA ILE A 807 42.77 8.41 -16.84
C ILE A 807 42.89 9.94 -16.87
N GLU A 808 44.02 10.51 -16.42
CA GLU A 808 44.22 11.98 -16.40
C GLU A 808 44.27 12.58 -17.82
N GLN A 809 44.89 11.91 -18.79
CA GLN A 809 44.99 12.42 -20.17
C GLN A 809 43.67 12.37 -20.95
N SER A 810 42.78 11.42 -20.65
CA SER A 810 41.48 11.29 -21.31
C SER A 810 40.43 12.26 -20.72
N LEU A 811 40.47 12.47 -19.40
CA LEU A 811 39.58 13.43 -18.73
C LEU A 811 39.91 14.89 -19.06
N GLU A 812 41.19 15.28 -19.18
CA GLU A 812 41.56 16.67 -19.53
C GLU A 812 41.10 17.08 -20.95
N VAL A 813 41.09 16.15 -21.91
CA VAL A 813 40.70 16.43 -23.29
C VAL A 813 39.18 16.51 -23.46
N HIS A 814 38.39 15.77 -22.67
CA HIS A 814 36.93 15.69 -22.82
C HIS A 814 36.14 16.62 -21.90
N LEU A 815 36.68 16.98 -20.73
CA LEU A 815 36.16 18.12 -19.95
C LEU A 815 36.22 19.41 -20.78
N ALA A 816 37.25 19.62 -21.59
CA ALA A 816 37.38 20.79 -22.47
C ALA A 816 36.29 20.86 -23.57
N GLY A 817 35.67 19.74 -23.96
CA GLY A 817 34.57 19.67 -24.93
C GLY A 817 33.20 19.88 -24.30
N ALA A 818 32.96 19.29 -23.13
CA ALA A 818 31.71 19.46 -22.36
C ALA A 818 31.62 20.84 -21.66
N LEU A 819 32.77 21.48 -21.36
CA LEU A 819 32.85 22.82 -20.74
C LEU A 819 32.50 23.98 -21.69
N LYS A 820 32.05 23.74 -22.92
CA LYS A 820 31.55 24.81 -23.80
C LYS A 820 30.05 25.13 -23.65
N LEU A 821 29.30 24.39 -22.84
CA LEU A 821 27.92 24.73 -22.47
C LEU A 821 27.81 24.87 -20.94
N LYS A 822 27.91 26.12 -20.50
CA LYS A 822 27.72 26.67 -19.13
C LYS A 822 28.59 26.04 -18.03
N GLN A 823 29.62 26.79 -17.69
CA GLN A 823 30.40 26.72 -16.46
C GLN A 823 29.47 26.80 -15.22
N ASN A 824 29.24 25.66 -14.56
CA ASN A 824 29.14 25.45 -13.10
C ASN A 824 28.36 24.16 -12.82
N GLN A 825 28.95 23.24 -12.02
CA GLN A 825 28.34 22.08 -11.37
C GLN A 825 28.12 20.77 -12.19
N PRO A 826 29.18 20.06 -12.58
CA PRO A 826 29.09 18.68 -13.09
C PRO A 826 28.53 17.67 -12.06
N ASP A 827 28.69 17.92 -10.75
CA ASP A 827 28.17 17.06 -9.66
C ASP A 827 26.63 17.02 -9.59
N VAL A 828 25.97 18.05 -10.10
CA VAL A 828 24.51 18.21 -10.04
C VAL A 828 23.81 17.48 -11.20
N LEU A 829 24.42 17.45 -12.39
CA LEU A 829 23.86 16.79 -13.57
C LEU A 829 23.85 15.26 -13.45
N LEU A 830 24.88 14.72 -12.79
CA LEU A 830 25.07 13.30 -12.66
C LEU A 830 24.17 12.75 -11.53
N ASN A 831 24.09 13.42 -10.37
CA ASN A 831 23.25 12.98 -9.24
C ASN A 831 21.77 13.01 -9.60
N ARG A 832 21.38 13.89 -10.52
CA ARG A 832 20.06 13.88 -11.14
C ARG A 832 19.78 12.56 -11.85
N ALA A 833 20.70 11.97 -12.61
CA ALA A 833 20.41 10.80 -13.47
C ALA A 833 20.05 9.50 -12.71
N LEU A 834 20.69 9.23 -11.56
CA LEU A 834 20.42 8.04 -10.72
C LEU A 834 19.08 8.16 -9.97
N VAL A 835 18.82 9.37 -9.48
CA VAL A 835 17.58 9.79 -8.83
C VAL A 835 16.44 9.83 -9.84
N GLN A 836 16.76 10.14 -11.10
CA GLN A 836 15.84 10.06 -12.21
C GLN A 836 15.39 8.61 -12.54
N GLU A 837 16.19 7.56 -12.30
CA GLU A 837 15.75 6.17 -12.53
C GLU A 837 15.03 5.58 -11.31
N ASN A 838 15.54 5.79 -10.09
CA ASN A 838 14.97 5.18 -8.89
C ASN A 838 13.64 5.81 -8.44
N LEU A 839 13.49 7.14 -8.44
CA LEU A 839 12.20 7.77 -8.09
C LEU A 839 11.08 7.43 -9.12
N MET A 840 11.43 7.06 -10.35
CA MET A 840 10.48 6.64 -11.39
C MET A 840 9.94 5.23 -11.18
N LEU A 841 10.76 4.35 -10.62
CA LEU A 841 10.33 3.04 -10.15
C LEU A 841 9.37 3.20 -8.96
N VAL A 842 9.73 4.06 -8.00
CA VAL A 842 8.94 4.35 -6.79
C VAL A 842 7.51 4.83 -7.11
N VAL A 843 7.35 5.74 -8.06
CA VAL A 843 6.02 6.31 -8.38
C VAL A 843 5.30 5.58 -9.52
N GLY A 844 6.02 5.11 -10.53
CA GLY A 844 5.36 4.68 -11.76
C GLY A 844 4.73 3.28 -11.74
N ARG A 845 4.80 2.54 -10.62
CA ARG A 845 3.92 1.39 -10.31
C ARG A 845 2.86 1.67 -9.23
N ASN A 846 3.01 2.73 -8.43
CA ASN A 846 2.07 3.12 -7.36
C ASN A 846 0.91 4.00 -7.82
N LEU A 847 0.90 4.38 -9.10
CA LEU A 847 -0.30 4.91 -9.74
C LEU A 847 -1.22 3.73 -10.07
N PRO A 848 -2.45 3.67 -9.53
CA PRO A 848 -3.37 2.60 -9.89
C PRO A 848 -3.56 2.60 -11.42
N HIS A 849 -3.21 1.48 -12.06
CA HIS A 849 -3.47 1.22 -13.47
C HIS A 849 -4.95 1.40 -13.82
#